data_AF-A0A4Z1GBC7-F1
#
_entry.id   AF-A0A4Z1GBC7-F1
#
_cell.length_a   1.000
_cell.length_b   1.000
_cell.length_c   1.000
_cell.angle_alpha   90.00
_cell.angle_beta   90.00
_cell.angle_gamma   90.00
#
_symmetry.space_group_name_H-M   'P 1'
#
loop_
_entity.id
_entity.type
_entity.pdbx_description
1 polymer ?
#
loop_
_entity_poly.entity_id
_entity_poly.type
_entity_poly.pdbx_seq_one_letter_code
_entity_poly.pdbx_strand_id
1 'polypeptide(L)'
;MPVLPHQERILRWIEDEGKEVVPPFSSRRGAWRPDFLFNTETVSQSNATKSTIENPQICEINARFLVNGFFGTAFTHEAYQKSGLEFLGLKSPVEPSQVFATFITMFDIRKPIHLLKSSEPGMDIHLFEFYLRERCGLKVQFITPEQLRLIPNANCKSGATLCCTVPSAENASREKVDLKDSRLVSPEGEILEQVYQVTLELHQWEIESMSQEMLKALAPLCFNDLRTIFLVHDKRMLGIVLQELESLVEMNVLTTAEAELLRKGIVPTILPGSPELKELIQISHSGSRVKDDYILKLTSSGKGKGIIFGTDVSDDEWMGLLGGLSKQFVSGSNYIVQRLITQPKFDVIVSSKDGRPVKQHNNLVGTFMMADGQHLGTACWRTGPERICAISHGGAWMCSLVRDANYATMAATAKFSRQSTEFSGYGTSSDVPRIIVSNLDDAQNIMHVNTIDAALQKHGIMIITLAFPDPDSTYLLELVQSLQRHHAHGEPLAHSSTRGWFWDVKPTPKTASIEHHARSETMDDFPWHTDCSYALEPPKFFGLHVLQADRCGGGTLSVLQVDKVLELVSKEALKTLSEGNFRIEVPSEFANGTKSVIGPVLKLVGGDQVGFQRMKCRYRADIIHPLTEEAESALRELNVALAQARMDKDDLCLNLTPQMLPNGSVLLMDNGKWLHARNEVKDPERHLRRIRWDAREF
;
A
#
# COMPACT_ATOMS: atom_id res chain seq x y z
N MET A 1 -15.73 -25.05 -11.60
CA MET A 1 -16.84 -24.06 -11.74
C MET A 1 -17.25 -23.94 -13.21
N PRO A 2 -18.50 -24.25 -13.60
CA PRO A 2 -18.93 -24.14 -14.99
C PRO A 2 -19.18 -22.67 -15.37
N VAL A 3 -18.13 -21.97 -15.78
CA VAL A 3 -18.23 -20.62 -16.38
C VAL A 3 -18.87 -20.69 -17.78
N LEU A 4 -19.15 -19.54 -18.41
CA LEU A 4 -19.65 -19.54 -19.77
C LEU A 4 -18.62 -20.19 -20.72
N PRO A 5 -19.03 -20.92 -21.77
CA PRO A 5 -18.09 -21.61 -22.66
C PRO A 5 -17.01 -20.70 -23.27
N HIS A 6 -17.36 -19.44 -23.52
CA HIS A 6 -16.41 -18.44 -24.01
C HIS A 6 -15.32 -18.10 -22.99
N GLN A 7 -15.68 -17.96 -21.71
CA GLN A 7 -14.76 -17.71 -20.60
C GLN A 7 -13.92 -18.96 -20.29
N GLU A 8 -14.54 -20.15 -20.33
CA GLU A 8 -13.86 -21.42 -20.08
C GLU A 8 -12.70 -21.64 -21.06
N ARG A 9 -12.92 -21.37 -22.35
CA ARG A 9 -11.87 -21.51 -23.37
C ARG A 9 -10.66 -20.63 -23.07
N ILE A 10 -10.88 -19.39 -22.60
CA ILE A 10 -9.78 -18.49 -22.24
C ILE A 10 -9.09 -18.97 -20.97
N LEU A 11 -9.83 -19.38 -19.94
CA LEU A 11 -9.23 -19.88 -18.70
C LEU A 11 -8.41 -21.16 -18.92
N ARG A 12 -8.90 -22.09 -19.74
CA ARG A 12 -8.14 -23.28 -20.14
C ARG A 12 -6.89 -22.91 -20.93
N TRP A 13 -7.02 -21.98 -21.88
CA TRP A 13 -5.86 -21.48 -22.61
C TRP A 13 -4.82 -20.84 -21.67
N ILE A 14 -5.21 -20.06 -20.66
CA ILE A 14 -4.29 -19.47 -19.66
C ILE A 14 -3.51 -20.57 -18.90
N GLU A 15 -4.19 -21.66 -18.52
CA GLU A 15 -3.57 -22.77 -17.77
C GLU A 15 -2.64 -23.63 -18.64
N ASP A 16 -2.98 -23.80 -19.92
CA ASP A 16 -2.25 -24.62 -20.88
C ASP A 16 -1.24 -23.78 -21.70
N GLU A 17 -1.56 -23.48 -22.96
CA GLU A 17 -0.67 -22.79 -23.93
C GLU A 17 -0.24 -21.38 -23.47
N GLY A 18 -1.10 -20.69 -22.72
CA GLY A 18 -0.92 -19.32 -22.25
C GLY A 18 -0.03 -19.19 -21.03
N LYS A 19 0.35 -20.30 -20.37
CA LYS A 19 1.10 -20.31 -19.12
C LYS A 19 2.45 -19.60 -19.19
N GLU A 20 3.08 -19.63 -20.36
CA GLU A 20 4.40 -19.02 -20.62
C GLU A 20 4.35 -17.52 -20.98
N VAL A 21 3.14 -16.98 -21.19
CA VAL A 21 2.92 -15.59 -21.60
C VAL A 21 2.09 -14.81 -20.59
N VAL A 22 1.12 -15.44 -19.95
CA VAL A 22 0.31 -14.84 -18.89
C VAL A 22 1.07 -14.99 -17.57
N PRO A 23 1.32 -13.89 -16.83
CA PRO A 23 2.02 -13.98 -15.56
C PRO A 23 1.37 -14.96 -14.59
N PRO A 24 2.15 -15.65 -13.73
CA PRO A 24 1.60 -16.47 -12.65
C PRO A 24 0.60 -15.67 -11.82
N PHE A 25 -0.54 -16.26 -11.45
CA PHE A 25 -1.59 -15.57 -10.71
C PHE A 25 -1.08 -14.92 -9.42
N SER A 26 -0.16 -15.59 -8.72
CA SER A 26 0.49 -15.09 -7.50
C SER A 26 1.28 -13.80 -7.68
N SER A 27 1.76 -13.52 -8.90
CA SER A 27 2.54 -12.32 -9.24
C SER A 27 1.68 -11.17 -9.77
N ARG A 28 0.42 -11.44 -10.10
CA ARG A 28 -0.52 -10.46 -10.62
C ARG A 28 -1.95 -10.88 -10.31
N ARG A 29 -2.43 -10.57 -9.10
CA ARG A 29 -3.78 -10.96 -8.66
C ARG A 29 -4.85 -9.97 -9.07
N GLY A 30 -4.47 -8.73 -9.39
CA GLY A 30 -5.41 -7.63 -9.65
C GLY A 30 -5.99 -7.07 -8.35
N ALA A 31 -7.24 -6.59 -8.38
CA ALA A 31 -7.88 -6.00 -7.22
C ALA A 31 -9.34 -6.42 -7.10
N TRP A 32 -9.84 -6.48 -5.86
CA TRP A 32 -11.24 -6.77 -5.57
C TRP A 32 -11.72 -6.06 -4.32
N ARG A 33 -13.03 -5.82 -4.28
CA ARG A 33 -13.72 -5.19 -3.16
C ARG A 33 -14.84 -6.10 -2.65
N PRO A 34 -14.61 -6.83 -1.56
CA PRO A 34 -15.67 -7.57 -0.89
C PRO A 34 -16.64 -6.60 -0.22
N ASP A 35 -17.94 -6.90 -0.36
CA ASP A 35 -19.01 -6.17 0.28
C ASP A 35 -19.61 -7.06 1.37
N PHE A 36 -19.87 -6.48 2.55
CA PHE A 36 -20.33 -7.21 3.73
C PHE A 36 -21.54 -6.57 4.38
N LEU A 37 -22.33 -7.41 5.06
CA LEU A 37 -23.53 -7.06 5.81
C LEU A 37 -23.36 -7.42 7.28
N PHE A 38 -24.25 -6.90 8.14
CA PHE A 38 -24.35 -7.31 9.53
C PHE A 38 -25.64 -8.09 9.77
N ASN A 39 -25.59 -9.16 10.55
CA ASN A 39 -26.77 -9.95 10.89
C ASN A 39 -27.27 -9.56 12.30
N THR A 40 -28.58 -9.33 12.45
CA THR A 40 -29.20 -9.09 13.77
C THR A 40 -29.13 -10.30 14.69
N GLU A 41 -29.04 -11.51 14.15
CA GLU A 41 -28.99 -12.75 14.93
C GLU A 41 -27.66 -12.93 15.68
N THR A 42 -26.61 -12.20 15.28
CA THR A 42 -25.30 -12.23 15.96
C THR A 42 -25.11 -11.12 16.99
N VAL A 43 -26.14 -10.29 17.24
CA VAL A 43 -26.10 -9.29 18.31
C VAL A 43 -26.18 -10.04 19.64
N SER A 44 -25.04 -10.20 20.30
CA SER A 44 -24.94 -10.76 21.63
C SER A 44 -25.84 -9.99 22.59
N GLN A 45 -26.74 -10.71 23.27
CA GLN A 45 -27.59 -10.19 24.35
C GLN A 45 -26.75 -9.92 25.63
N SER A 46 -25.60 -9.26 25.51
CA SER A 46 -24.83 -8.83 26.67
C SER A 46 -25.40 -7.50 27.19
N ASN A 47 -25.83 -7.54 28.45
CA ASN A 47 -26.45 -6.46 29.21
C ASN A 47 -25.93 -5.05 28.89
N ALA A 48 -26.90 -4.15 28.66
CA ALA A 48 -26.86 -2.69 28.83
C ALA A 48 -25.46 -2.06 29.00
N THR A 49 -24.82 -1.69 27.89
CA THR A 49 -24.17 -0.37 27.65
C THR A 49 -23.35 -0.31 26.36
N LYS A 50 -22.99 -1.45 25.72
CA LYS A 50 -22.41 -1.49 24.37
C LYS A 50 -22.83 -2.76 23.63
N SER A 51 -23.83 -2.69 22.77
CA SER A 51 -24.11 -3.76 21.81
C SER A 51 -23.05 -3.70 20.71
N THR A 52 -21.96 -4.45 20.84
CA THR A 52 -21.02 -4.67 19.74
C THR A 52 -21.71 -5.58 18.73
N ILE A 53 -21.98 -5.07 17.53
CA ILE A 53 -22.43 -5.93 16.42
C ILE A 53 -21.19 -6.69 15.99
N GLU A 54 -21.11 -7.94 16.41
CA GLU A 54 -20.02 -8.84 16.07
C GLU A 54 -20.44 -9.69 14.86
N ASN A 55 -19.47 -10.00 14.00
CA ASN A 55 -19.61 -10.86 12.82
C ASN A 55 -20.15 -10.22 11.52
N PRO A 56 -19.37 -9.37 10.81
CA PRO A 56 -19.68 -8.98 9.44
C PRO A 56 -19.61 -10.18 8.49
N GLN A 57 -20.54 -10.27 7.54
CA GLN A 57 -20.62 -11.38 6.57
C GLN A 57 -20.53 -10.89 5.13
N ILE A 58 -19.56 -11.41 4.39
CA ILE A 58 -19.31 -11.12 2.97
C ILE A 58 -20.47 -11.68 2.14
N CYS A 59 -21.16 -10.81 1.40
CA CYS A 59 -22.33 -11.15 0.61
C CYS A 59 -22.07 -11.10 -0.91
N GLU A 60 -20.98 -10.44 -1.34
CA GLU A 60 -20.45 -10.45 -2.71
C GLU A 60 -18.98 -10.01 -2.75
N ILE A 61 -18.27 -10.37 -3.82
CA ILE A 61 -16.91 -9.89 -4.12
C ILE A 61 -16.94 -9.18 -5.48
N ASN A 62 -16.64 -7.88 -5.48
CA ASN A 62 -16.59 -7.08 -6.70
C ASN A 62 -15.15 -7.06 -7.24
N ALA A 63 -14.88 -7.83 -8.30
CA ALA A 63 -13.52 -7.98 -8.86
C ALA A 63 -13.43 -7.69 -10.37
N ARG A 64 -14.53 -7.27 -11.01
CA ARG A 64 -14.54 -6.99 -12.46
C ARG A 64 -13.71 -5.77 -12.85
N PHE A 65 -13.79 -4.70 -12.05
CA PHE A 65 -13.10 -3.44 -12.30
C PHE A 65 -11.92 -3.33 -11.35
N LEU A 66 -10.73 -3.01 -11.90
CA LEU A 66 -9.50 -2.86 -11.13
C LEU A 66 -9.64 -1.79 -10.03
N VAL A 67 -10.26 -0.66 -10.39
CA VAL A 67 -10.50 0.47 -9.50
C VAL A 67 -12.01 0.61 -9.32
N ASN A 68 -12.51 0.20 -8.15
CA ASN A 68 -13.94 0.18 -7.83
C ASN A 68 -14.24 0.79 -6.46
N GLY A 69 -14.10 2.11 -6.37
CA GLY A 69 -14.28 2.91 -5.15
C GLY A 69 -13.01 3.05 -4.32
N PHE A 70 -11.85 2.70 -4.87
CA PHE A 70 -10.56 2.80 -4.19
C PHE A 70 -10.07 4.25 -4.18
N PHE A 71 -10.10 4.92 -5.33
CA PHE A 71 -9.61 6.30 -5.46
C PHE A 71 -10.58 7.31 -4.86
N GLY A 72 -11.89 7.13 -5.04
CA GLY A 72 -12.91 7.92 -4.36
C GLY A 72 -12.79 7.84 -2.84
N THR A 73 -12.54 6.64 -2.29
CA THR A 73 -12.24 6.45 -0.87
C THR A 73 -10.93 7.16 -0.51
N ALA A 74 -9.83 6.88 -1.19
CA ALA A 74 -8.52 7.44 -0.87
C ALA A 74 -8.52 8.98 -0.87
N PHE A 75 -9.11 9.62 -1.89
CA PHE A 75 -9.23 11.08 -1.94
C PHE A 75 -10.11 11.64 -0.83
N THR A 76 -11.20 10.96 -0.47
CA THR A 76 -12.07 11.38 0.65
C THR A 76 -11.32 11.31 1.98
N HIS A 77 -10.58 10.23 2.21
CA HIS A 77 -9.79 10.06 3.43
C HIS A 77 -8.59 11.02 3.48
N GLU A 78 -7.96 11.33 2.34
CA GLU A 78 -6.96 12.40 2.25
C GLU A 78 -7.56 13.77 2.62
N ALA A 79 -8.77 14.06 2.15
CA ALA A 79 -9.47 15.28 2.52
C ALA A 79 -9.81 15.33 4.02
N TYR A 80 -10.20 14.22 4.64
CA TYR A 80 -10.42 14.15 6.08
C TYR A 80 -9.14 14.42 6.89
N GLN A 81 -8.02 13.82 6.49
CA GLN A 81 -6.71 14.07 7.10
C GLN A 81 -6.33 15.56 7.00
N LYS A 82 -6.56 16.19 5.83
CA LYS A 82 -6.29 17.62 5.61
C LYS A 82 -7.27 18.57 6.33
N SER A 83 -8.46 18.08 6.71
CA SER A 83 -9.49 18.89 7.39
C SER A 83 -9.25 19.02 8.90
N GLY A 84 -8.21 18.36 9.44
CA GLY A 84 -7.85 18.44 10.85
C GLY A 84 -8.81 17.72 11.81
N LEU A 85 -9.73 16.87 11.33
CA LEU A 85 -10.76 16.23 12.17
C LEU A 85 -10.20 15.41 13.36
N GLU A 86 -8.90 15.15 13.38
CA GLU A 86 -8.17 14.58 14.51
C GLU A 86 -8.31 15.40 15.81
N PHE A 87 -8.50 16.73 15.75
CA PHE A 87 -8.76 17.53 16.97
C PHE A 87 -10.08 17.12 17.67
N LEU A 88 -11.00 16.48 16.95
CA LEU A 88 -12.24 15.93 17.49
C LEU A 88 -12.09 14.47 17.96
N GLY A 89 -10.86 13.93 17.95
CA GLY A 89 -10.56 12.53 18.23
C GLY A 89 -11.11 11.57 17.17
N LEU A 90 -11.18 12.04 15.91
CA LEU A 90 -11.63 11.27 14.75
C LEU A 90 -10.45 11.06 13.79
N LYS A 91 -10.21 9.80 13.42
CA LYS A 91 -9.14 9.38 12.51
C LYS A 91 -9.67 8.68 11.28
N SER A 92 -8.90 8.81 10.20
CA SER A 92 -9.10 8.05 8.98
C SER A 92 -8.68 6.58 9.18
N PRO A 93 -9.58 5.59 9.03
CA PRO A 93 -9.22 4.17 9.07
C PRO A 93 -8.49 3.67 7.81
N VAL A 94 -8.38 4.52 6.78
CA VAL A 94 -7.68 4.24 5.52
C VAL A 94 -6.46 5.14 5.45
N GLU A 95 -5.33 4.59 4.99
CA GLU A 95 -4.13 5.34 4.67
C GLU A 95 -4.09 5.64 3.16
N PRO A 96 -4.45 6.86 2.71
CA PRO A 96 -4.56 7.16 1.28
C PRO A 96 -3.26 6.92 0.51
N SER A 97 -2.12 7.25 1.14
CA SER A 97 -0.80 7.06 0.53
C SER A 97 -0.52 5.60 0.21
N GLN A 98 -1.02 4.65 1.02
CA GLN A 98 -0.88 3.22 0.76
C GLN A 98 -1.73 2.78 -0.43
N VAL A 99 -2.96 3.28 -0.55
CA VAL A 99 -3.83 2.98 -1.71
C VAL A 99 -3.16 3.44 -2.99
N PHE A 100 -2.71 4.70 -3.02
CA PHE A 100 -2.03 5.29 -4.17
C PHE A 100 -0.75 4.54 -4.54
N ALA A 101 0.12 4.25 -3.57
CA ALA A 101 1.36 3.52 -3.80
C ALA A 101 1.10 2.13 -4.39
N THR A 102 0.11 1.41 -3.86
CA THR A 102 -0.22 0.04 -4.31
C THR A 102 -0.57 0.01 -5.79
N PHE A 103 -1.42 0.92 -6.26
CA PHE A 103 -1.77 0.98 -7.69
C PHE A 103 -0.62 1.46 -8.56
N ILE A 104 0.22 2.40 -8.10
CA ILE A 104 1.40 2.82 -8.86
C ILE A 104 2.39 1.67 -9.05
N THR A 105 2.62 0.88 -8.01
CA THR A 105 3.55 -0.26 -8.07
C THR A 105 3.06 -1.39 -8.97
N MET A 106 1.76 -1.43 -9.30
CA MET A 106 1.25 -2.40 -10.27
C MET A 106 1.80 -2.12 -11.68
N PHE A 107 1.86 -0.86 -12.12
CA PHE A 107 2.16 -0.52 -13.51
C PHE A 107 3.66 -0.28 -13.76
N ASP A 108 4.14 -0.63 -14.96
CA ASP A 108 5.44 -0.15 -15.44
C ASP A 108 5.27 1.28 -15.94
N ILE A 109 5.42 2.24 -15.05
CA ILE A 109 5.23 3.66 -15.32
C ILE A 109 6.12 4.23 -16.45
N ARG A 110 7.17 3.52 -16.88
CA ARG A 110 8.02 3.92 -18.01
C ARG A 110 7.31 3.72 -19.35
N LYS A 111 6.18 3.00 -19.34
CA LYS A 111 5.37 2.68 -20.51
C LYS A 111 4.00 3.35 -20.43
N PRO A 112 3.37 3.65 -21.57
CA PRO A 112 1.99 4.16 -21.59
C PRO A 112 1.02 3.23 -20.86
N ILE A 113 0.09 3.79 -20.10
CA ILE A 113 -0.98 3.05 -19.41
C ILE A 113 -2.29 3.24 -20.19
N HIS A 114 -2.89 2.13 -20.62
CA HIS A 114 -4.16 2.15 -21.33
C HIS A 114 -5.33 1.77 -20.42
N LEU A 115 -6.40 2.55 -20.45
CA LEU A 115 -7.64 2.32 -19.70
C LEU A 115 -8.72 1.90 -20.69
N LEU A 116 -8.93 0.58 -20.83
CA LEU A 116 -9.91 0.02 -21.75
C LEU A 116 -11.32 0.14 -21.15
N LYS A 117 -12.12 1.04 -21.71
CA LYS A 117 -13.42 1.46 -21.20
C LYS A 117 -14.44 1.58 -22.33
N SER A 118 -15.70 1.31 -22.03
CA SER A 118 -16.82 1.50 -22.96
C SER A 118 -18.03 2.05 -22.22
N SER A 119 -19.09 1.27 -22.01
CA SER A 119 -20.41 1.80 -21.64
C SER A 119 -20.63 2.05 -20.14
N GLU A 120 -19.79 1.50 -19.26
CA GLU A 120 -19.85 1.81 -17.83
C GLU A 120 -19.39 3.26 -17.60
N PRO A 121 -20.15 4.12 -16.90
CA PRO A 121 -19.72 5.50 -16.63
C PRO A 121 -18.50 5.62 -15.70
N GLY A 122 -18.44 4.81 -14.64
CA GLY A 122 -17.27 4.62 -13.76
C GLY A 122 -16.62 5.89 -13.21
N MET A 123 -16.97 6.34 -12.00
CA MET A 123 -16.31 7.51 -11.37
C MET A 123 -14.83 7.22 -11.03
N ASP A 124 -14.55 6.03 -10.52
CA ASP A 124 -13.25 5.72 -9.91
C ASP A 124 -12.13 5.60 -10.95
N ILE A 125 -12.42 5.12 -12.16
CA ILE A 125 -11.41 5.07 -13.24
C ILE A 125 -10.97 6.46 -13.69
N HIS A 126 -11.86 7.46 -13.64
CA HIS A 126 -11.52 8.84 -13.97
C HIS A 126 -10.71 9.49 -12.85
N LEU A 127 -10.99 9.16 -11.59
CA LEU A 127 -10.15 9.57 -10.45
C LEU A 127 -8.77 8.91 -10.50
N PHE A 128 -8.70 7.64 -10.92
CA PHE A 128 -7.45 6.93 -11.15
C PHE A 128 -6.63 7.55 -12.28
N GLU A 129 -7.25 7.82 -13.43
CA GLU A 129 -6.61 8.53 -14.55
C GLU A 129 -6.06 9.88 -14.09
N PHE A 130 -6.89 10.68 -13.41
CA PHE A 130 -6.50 11.98 -12.89
C PHE A 130 -5.29 11.86 -11.96
N TYR A 131 -5.30 10.90 -11.04
CA TYR A 131 -4.18 10.65 -10.14
C TYR A 131 -2.89 10.35 -10.92
N LEU A 132 -2.93 9.39 -11.84
CA LEU A 132 -1.74 8.99 -12.61
C LEU A 132 -1.20 10.14 -13.47
N ARG A 133 -2.06 10.90 -14.13
CA ARG A 133 -1.65 12.02 -14.99
C ARG A 133 -1.17 13.21 -14.18
N GLU A 134 -1.99 13.71 -13.25
CA GLU A 134 -1.74 14.99 -12.58
C GLU A 134 -0.81 14.87 -11.39
N ARG A 135 -0.84 13.75 -10.65
CA ARG A 135 0.01 13.56 -9.47
C ARG A 135 1.26 12.74 -9.74
N CYS A 136 1.26 11.91 -10.77
CA CYS A 136 2.43 11.07 -11.11
C CYS A 136 3.08 11.43 -12.44
N GLY A 137 2.50 12.34 -13.24
CA GLY A 137 3.08 12.78 -14.51
C GLY A 137 3.10 11.69 -15.59
N LEU A 138 2.23 10.67 -15.48
CA LEU A 138 2.26 9.50 -16.35
C LEU A 138 1.42 9.69 -17.61
N LYS A 139 1.86 9.07 -18.71
CA LYS A 139 1.08 8.98 -19.95
C LYS A 139 -0.01 7.94 -19.77
N VAL A 140 -1.26 8.39 -19.66
CA VAL A 140 -2.45 7.56 -19.52
C VAL A 140 -3.43 7.89 -20.62
N GLN A 141 -4.08 6.87 -21.18
CA GLN A 141 -5.04 7.04 -22.27
C GLN A 141 -6.24 6.13 -22.11
N PHE A 142 -7.44 6.70 -22.25
CA PHE A 142 -8.66 5.92 -22.44
C PHE A 142 -8.73 5.38 -23.87
N ILE A 143 -9.03 4.09 -23.99
CA ILE A 143 -9.26 3.42 -25.26
C ILE A 143 -10.55 2.59 -25.21
N THR A 144 -11.19 2.38 -26.36
CA THR A 144 -12.38 1.52 -26.48
C THR A 144 -12.04 0.19 -27.17
N PRO A 145 -12.89 -0.85 -27.03
CA PRO A 145 -12.69 -2.12 -27.73
C PRO A 145 -12.55 -1.97 -29.25
N GLU A 146 -13.26 -1.04 -29.87
CA GLU A 146 -13.24 -0.77 -31.31
C GLU A 146 -11.91 -0.18 -31.80
N GLN A 147 -11.12 0.40 -30.90
CA GLN A 147 -9.80 0.93 -31.22
C GLN A 147 -8.71 -0.14 -31.23
N LEU A 148 -8.96 -1.33 -30.69
CA LEU A 148 -7.96 -2.39 -30.60
C LEU A 148 -7.69 -3.03 -31.96
N ARG A 149 -6.41 -3.34 -32.22
CA ARG A 149 -5.93 -4.04 -33.42
C ARG A 149 -4.93 -5.11 -33.00
N LEU A 150 -4.99 -6.28 -33.65
CA LEU A 150 -3.97 -7.31 -33.54
C LEU A 150 -3.08 -7.26 -34.78
N ILE A 151 -1.80 -6.94 -34.58
CA ILE A 151 -0.82 -6.86 -35.66
C ILE A 151 0.05 -8.13 -35.62
N PRO A 152 0.11 -8.93 -36.69
CA PRO A 152 0.94 -10.13 -36.74
C PRO A 152 2.40 -9.81 -36.38
N ASN A 153 2.96 -10.55 -35.43
CA ASN A 153 4.34 -10.37 -34.99
C ASN A 153 4.95 -11.72 -34.60
N ALA A 154 5.79 -12.26 -35.48
CA ALA A 154 6.47 -13.53 -35.28
C ALA A 154 7.45 -13.54 -34.09
N ASN A 155 7.89 -12.37 -33.64
CA ASN A 155 8.79 -12.22 -32.49
C ASN A 155 8.03 -12.16 -31.15
N CYS A 156 6.69 -12.04 -31.18
CA CYS A 156 5.87 -12.06 -29.99
C CYS A 156 5.43 -13.50 -29.70
N LYS A 157 5.53 -13.94 -28.43
CA LYS A 157 5.11 -15.29 -28.04
C LYS A 157 3.62 -15.57 -28.30
N SER A 158 2.77 -14.55 -28.33
CA SER A 158 1.35 -14.66 -28.69
C SER A 158 1.09 -14.65 -30.22
N GLY A 159 2.12 -14.51 -31.05
CA GLY A 159 2.02 -14.39 -32.51
C GLY A 159 1.49 -13.05 -33.02
N ALA A 160 1.04 -12.15 -32.13
CA ALA A 160 0.55 -10.83 -32.48
C ALA A 160 0.88 -9.79 -31.40
N THR A 161 1.12 -8.56 -31.83
CA THR A 161 1.22 -7.38 -30.95
C THR A 161 -0.16 -6.73 -30.84
N LEU A 162 -0.59 -6.44 -29.62
CA LEU A 162 -1.80 -5.65 -29.37
C LEU A 162 -1.48 -4.16 -29.55
N CYS A 163 -2.25 -3.48 -30.40
CA CYS A 163 -2.14 -2.06 -30.65
C CYS A 163 -3.52 -1.38 -30.50
N CYS A 164 -3.53 -0.05 -30.36
CA CYS A 164 -4.72 0.77 -30.44
C CYS A 164 -4.57 1.90 -31.47
N THR A 165 -5.68 2.33 -32.06
CA THR A 165 -5.69 3.46 -33.00
C THR A 165 -5.54 4.81 -32.29
N VAL A 166 -4.75 5.71 -32.87
CA VAL A 166 -4.51 7.07 -32.36
C VAL A 166 -5.33 8.10 -33.16
N PRO A 167 -6.11 8.99 -32.53
CA PRO A 167 -6.90 10.00 -33.24
C PRO A 167 -6.03 11.02 -34.00
N SER A 168 -6.43 11.38 -35.23
CA SER A 168 -5.69 12.30 -36.10
C SER A 168 -5.53 13.73 -35.56
N ALA A 169 -6.35 14.15 -34.58
CA ALA A 169 -6.30 15.50 -34.00
C ALA A 169 -5.15 15.72 -32.99
N GLU A 170 -4.58 14.66 -32.40
CA GLU A 170 -3.38 14.76 -31.54
C GLU A 170 -2.10 15.06 -32.34
N ASN A 171 -2.19 15.10 -33.68
CA ASN A 171 -1.10 15.44 -34.58
C ASN A 171 -0.74 16.94 -34.57
N ALA A 172 -1.60 17.84 -34.05
CA ALA A 172 -1.43 19.29 -34.19
C ALA A 172 -0.91 20.02 -32.94
N SER A 173 -0.97 19.42 -31.74
CA SER A 173 -0.69 20.11 -30.47
C SER A 173 0.61 19.71 -29.76
N ARG A 174 1.38 18.77 -30.32
CA ARG A 174 2.65 18.33 -29.74
C ARG A 174 3.81 18.86 -30.59
N GLU A 175 4.24 20.09 -30.30
CA GLU A 175 5.57 20.54 -30.70
C GLU A 175 6.62 19.60 -30.09
N LYS A 176 7.40 18.95 -30.97
CA LYS A 176 8.63 18.20 -30.69
C LYS A 176 8.52 17.17 -29.55
N VAL A 177 7.92 16.01 -29.84
CA VAL A 177 8.13 14.80 -29.03
C VAL A 177 9.13 13.88 -29.74
N ASP A 178 10.11 13.41 -28.96
CA ASP A 178 11.21 12.52 -29.36
C ASP A 178 10.78 11.38 -30.28
N LEU A 179 11.50 11.23 -31.40
CA LEU A 179 11.32 10.23 -32.46
C LEU A 179 11.68 8.78 -32.05
N LYS A 180 11.43 8.39 -30.79
CA LYS A 180 11.65 7.00 -30.30
C LYS A 180 10.35 6.21 -30.05
N ASP A 181 9.17 6.83 -30.10
CA ASP A 181 7.90 6.11 -30.01
C ASP A 181 7.57 5.50 -31.38
N SER A 182 7.78 4.19 -31.53
CA SER A 182 7.53 3.42 -32.75
C SER A 182 6.02 3.34 -33.06
N ARG A 183 5.45 4.42 -33.61
CA ARG A 183 4.10 4.43 -34.17
C ARG A 183 4.09 3.61 -35.46
N LEU A 184 3.24 2.59 -35.49
CA LEU A 184 3.05 1.74 -36.67
C LEU A 184 1.93 2.32 -37.54
N VAL A 185 2.01 2.15 -38.85
CA VAL A 185 0.91 2.48 -39.76
C VAL A 185 0.31 1.17 -40.23
N SER A 186 -0.99 0.99 -40.04
CA SER A 186 -1.71 -0.20 -40.52
C SER A 186 -1.76 -0.20 -42.06
N PRO A 187 -1.99 -1.36 -42.71
CA PRO A 187 -2.22 -1.42 -44.16
C PRO A 187 -3.37 -0.52 -44.64
N GLU A 188 -4.33 -0.25 -43.77
CA GLU A 188 -5.50 0.61 -43.99
C GLU A 188 -5.21 2.10 -43.72
N GLY A 189 -3.97 2.45 -43.34
CA GLY A 189 -3.52 3.81 -43.08
C GLY A 189 -3.79 4.33 -41.66
N GLU A 190 -4.19 3.47 -40.71
CA GLU A 190 -4.40 3.86 -39.32
C GLU A 190 -3.06 4.04 -38.60
N ILE A 191 -2.93 5.09 -37.78
CA ILE A 191 -1.77 5.23 -36.88
C ILE A 191 -2.04 4.42 -35.62
N LEU A 192 -1.10 3.53 -35.31
CA LEU A 192 -1.20 2.57 -34.23
C LEU A 192 -0.14 2.84 -33.16
N GLU A 193 -0.57 2.79 -31.90
CA GLU A 193 0.29 2.74 -30.72
C GLU A 193 0.21 1.35 -30.10
N GLN A 194 1.35 0.80 -29.66
CA GLN A 194 1.39 -0.50 -28.99
C GLN A 194 0.81 -0.39 -27.58
N VAL A 195 -0.06 -1.34 -27.23
CA VAL A 195 -0.57 -1.51 -25.87
C VAL A 195 0.43 -2.36 -25.09
N TYR A 196 1.07 -1.77 -24.08
CA TYR A 196 2.03 -2.46 -23.22
C TYR A 196 1.42 -2.97 -21.91
N GLN A 197 0.40 -2.28 -21.43
CA GLN A 197 -0.30 -2.55 -20.19
C GLN A 197 -1.68 -1.94 -20.25
N VAL A 198 -2.66 -2.66 -19.71
CA VAL A 198 -4.06 -2.26 -19.80
C VAL A 198 -4.82 -2.64 -18.53
N THR A 199 -5.83 -1.85 -18.20
CA THR A 199 -6.88 -2.22 -17.24
C THR A 199 -8.25 -2.11 -17.89
N LEU A 200 -9.19 -2.93 -17.43
CA LEU A 200 -10.51 -3.10 -18.03
C LEU A 200 -11.57 -2.50 -17.10
N GLU A 201 -12.38 -1.59 -17.64
CA GLU A 201 -13.67 -1.18 -17.09
C GLU A 201 -14.76 -1.45 -18.13
N LEU A 202 -15.02 -2.74 -18.32
CA LEU A 202 -15.98 -3.27 -19.28
C LEU A 202 -17.05 -4.10 -18.56
N HIS A 203 -18.29 -3.98 -18.99
CA HIS A 203 -19.33 -4.92 -18.62
C HIS A 203 -18.99 -6.33 -19.12
N GLN A 204 -19.56 -7.32 -18.44
CA GLN A 204 -19.32 -8.72 -18.75
C GLN A 204 -19.64 -9.07 -20.22
N TRP A 205 -20.74 -8.55 -20.75
CA TRP A 205 -21.16 -8.76 -22.13
C TRP A 205 -20.23 -8.07 -23.15
N GLU A 206 -19.57 -6.96 -22.77
CA GLU A 206 -18.57 -6.30 -23.62
C GLU A 206 -17.32 -7.18 -23.72
N ILE A 207 -16.89 -7.78 -22.59
CA ILE A 207 -15.78 -8.74 -22.57
C ILE A 207 -16.11 -9.97 -23.43
N GLU A 208 -17.34 -10.47 -23.34
CA GLU A 208 -17.81 -11.64 -24.09
C GLU A 208 -18.01 -11.38 -25.59
N SER A 209 -18.19 -10.12 -25.98
CA SER A 209 -18.31 -9.73 -27.38
C SER A 209 -16.96 -9.71 -28.11
N MET A 210 -15.84 -9.67 -27.36
CA MET A 210 -14.50 -9.73 -27.94
C MET A 210 -14.18 -11.12 -28.49
N SER A 211 -13.35 -11.18 -29.53
CA SER A 211 -12.88 -12.47 -30.06
C SER A 211 -11.95 -13.17 -29.08
N GLN A 212 -11.81 -14.50 -29.25
CA GLN A 212 -10.90 -15.29 -28.41
C GLN A 212 -9.46 -14.81 -28.58
N GLU A 213 -9.06 -14.46 -29.80
CA GLU A 213 -7.73 -13.95 -30.14
C GLU A 213 -7.44 -12.62 -29.42
N MET A 214 -8.43 -11.73 -29.35
CA MET A 214 -8.31 -10.46 -28.65
C MET A 214 -8.16 -10.67 -27.13
N LEU A 215 -8.97 -11.54 -26.54
CA LEU A 215 -8.86 -11.85 -25.11
C LEU A 215 -7.53 -12.52 -24.75
N LYS A 216 -7.03 -13.42 -25.61
CA LYS A 216 -5.69 -14.03 -25.45
C LYS A 216 -4.58 -12.98 -25.52
N ALA A 217 -4.70 -11.98 -26.38
CA ALA A 217 -3.74 -10.88 -26.48
C ALA A 217 -3.83 -9.89 -25.30
N LEU A 218 -5.03 -9.67 -24.74
CA LEU A 218 -5.25 -8.82 -23.57
C LEU A 218 -4.76 -9.47 -22.27
N ALA A 219 -4.99 -10.79 -22.09
CA ALA A 219 -4.67 -11.53 -20.87
C ALA A 219 -3.26 -11.26 -20.29
N PRO A 220 -2.16 -11.31 -21.07
CA PRO A 220 -0.81 -11.06 -20.54
C PRO A 220 -0.53 -9.60 -20.18
N LEU A 221 -1.31 -8.65 -20.71
CA LEU A 221 -1.13 -7.20 -20.53
C LEU A 221 -2.08 -6.61 -19.48
N CYS A 222 -3.12 -7.36 -19.12
CA CYS A 222 -4.16 -6.90 -18.23
C CYS A 222 -3.71 -6.94 -16.77
N PHE A 223 -3.84 -5.82 -16.05
CA PHE A 223 -3.54 -5.75 -14.62
C PHE A 223 -4.67 -6.25 -13.72
N ASN A 224 -5.91 -6.25 -14.21
CA ASN A 224 -6.98 -6.99 -13.57
C ASN A 224 -7.14 -8.35 -14.24
N ASP A 225 -6.42 -9.35 -13.73
CA ASP A 225 -6.29 -10.66 -14.34
C ASP A 225 -7.65 -11.27 -14.75
N LEU A 226 -7.73 -11.88 -15.94
CA LEU A 226 -8.98 -12.48 -16.42
C LEU A 226 -9.49 -13.61 -15.49
N ARG A 227 -8.60 -14.30 -14.76
CA ARG A 227 -8.97 -15.25 -13.71
C ARG A 227 -9.67 -14.53 -12.56
N THR A 228 -9.21 -13.35 -12.16
CA THR A 228 -9.89 -12.51 -11.16
C THR A 228 -11.26 -12.06 -11.65
N ILE A 229 -11.36 -11.60 -12.90
CA ILE A 229 -12.62 -11.14 -13.49
C ILE A 229 -13.64 -12.29 -13.64
N PHE A 230 -13.24 -13.46 -14.13
CA PHE A 230 -14.17 -14.56 -14.40
C PHE A 230 -14.43 -15.48 -13.21
N LEU A 231 -13.48 -15.61 -12.28
CA LEU A 231 -13.59 -16.53 -11.14
C LEU A 231 -13.93 -15.80 -9.84
N VAL A 232 -13.13 -14.80 -9.46
CA VAL A 232 -13.27 -14.12 -8.15
C VAL A 232 -14.53 -13.25 -8.10
N HIS A 233 -14.92 -12.62 -9.22
CA HIS A 233 -16.15 -11.83 -9.30
C HIS A 233 -17.43 -12.69 -9.29
N ASP A 234 -17.35 -13.96 -9.67
CA ASP A 234 -18.52 -14.83 -9.79
C ASP A 234 -19.04 -15.19 -8.39
N LYS A 235 -20.33 -14.92 -8.12
CA LYS A 235 -20.90 -15.16 -6.77
C LYS A 235 -20.87 -16.62 -6.34
N ARG A 236 -20.73 -17.57 -7.27
CA ARG A 236 -20.53 -18.99 -6.91
C ARG A 236 -19.24 -19.19 -6.14
N MET A 237 -18.25 -18.32 -6.29
CA MET A 237 -17.01 -18.41 -5.53
C MET A 237 -17.26 -18.41 -4.02
N LEU A 238 -18.28 -17.68 -3.53
CA LEU A 238 -18.64 -17.71 -2.11
C LEU A 238 -19.08 -19.11 -1.65
N GLY A 239 -19.92 -19.79 -2.44
CA GLY A 239 -20.36 -21.15 -2.13
C GLY A 239 -19.25 -22.19 -2.33
N ILE A 240 -18.41 -22.02 -3.35
CA ILE A 240 -17.27 -22.91 -3.61
C ILE A 240 -16.27 -22.84 -2.45
N VAL A 241 -15.89 -21.63 -2.01
CA VAL A 241 -14.99 -21.47 -0.85
C VAL A 241 -15.54 -22.19 0.37
N LEU A 242 -16.85 -22.08 0.64
CA LEU A 242 -17.51 -22.75 1.77
C LEU A 242 -17.51 -24.29 1.65
N GLN A 243 -17.66 -24.84 0.45
CA GLN A 243 -17.63 -26.29 0.20
C GLN A 243 -16.22 -26.87 0.27
N GLU A 244 -15.20 -26.06 0.00
CA GLU A 244 -13.80 -26.49 -0.09
C GLU A 244 -13.01 -26.23 1.20
N LEU A 245 -13.62 -25.68 2.26
CA LEU A 245 -12.90 -25.27 3.48
C LEU A 245 -12.07 -26.42 4.09
N GLU A 246 -12.67 -27.59 4.21
CA GLU A 246 -12.06 -28.79 4.77
C GLU A 246 -10.88 -29.26 3.91
N SER A 247 -11.08 -29.32 2.59
CA SER A 247 -10.06 -29.65 1.60
C SER A 247 -8.88 -28.66 1.65
N LEU A 248 -9.17 -27.36 1.76
CA LEU A 248 -8.16 -26.30 1.88
C LEU A 248 -7.36 -26.41 3.19
N VAL A 249 -7.97 -26.88 4.28
CA VAL A 249 -7.26 -27.18 5.53
C VAL A 249 -6.37 -28.41 5.37
N GLU A 250 -6.89 -29.49 4.76
CA GLU A 250 -6.12 -30.70 4.48
C GLU A 250 -4.89 -30.43 3.58
N MET A 251 -5.03 -29.52 2.62
CA MET A 251 -3.94 -29.07 1.75
C MET A 251 -2.99 -28.04 2.39
N ASN A 252 -3.20 -27.66 3.66
CA ASN A 252 -2.44 -26.62 4.37
C ASN A 252 -2.48 -25.24 3.68
N VAL A 253 -3.55 -24.94 2.93
CA VAL A 253 -3.81 -23.60 2.39
C VAL A 253 -4.43 -22.70 3.46
N LEU A 254 -5.25 -23.27 4.35
CA LEU A 254 -5.88 -22.59 5.48
C LEU A 254 -5.58 -23.34 6.77
N THR A 255 -5.50 -22.61 7.87
CA THR A 255 -5.63 -23.19 9.21
C THR A 255 -7.09 -23.49 9.54
N THR A 256 -7.33 -24.39 10.49
CA THR A 256 -8.69 -24.66 11.00
C THR A 256 -9.38 -23.39 11.52
N ALA A 257 -8.62 -22.49 12.15
CA ALA A 257 -9.14 -21.22 12.66
C ALA A 257 -9.57 -20.27 11.53
N GLU A 258 -8.79 -20.18 10.46
CA GLU A 258 -9.14 -19.39 9.27
C GLU A 258 -10.33 -19.97 8.53
N ALA A 259 -10.42 -21.29 8.41
CA ALA A 259 -11.58 -21.96 7.82
C ALA A 259 -12.87 -21.65 8.61
N GLU A 260 -12.82 -21.71 9.95
CA GLU A 260 -13.97 -21.35 10.78
C GLU A 260 -14.31 -19.86 10.71
N LEU A 261 -13.31 -18.99 10.55
CA LEU A 261 -13.54 -17.56 10.32
C LEU A 261 -14.27 -17.33 8.99
N LEU A 262 -13.85 -17.99 7.91
CA LEU A 262 -14.52 -17.91 6.61
C LEU A 262 -15.93 -18.49 6.65
N ARG A 263 -16.13 -19.63 7.34
CA ARG A 263 -17.44 -20.26 7.51
C ARG A 263 -18.46 -19.31 8.14
N LYS A 264 -18.03 -18.52 9.13
CA LYS A 264 -18.87 -17.53 9.82
C LYS A 264 -18.97 -16.21 9.06
N GLY A 265 -17.89 -15.83 8.36
CA GLY A 265 -17.71 -14.54 7.70
C GLY A 265 -18.19 -14.49 6.25
N ILE A 266 -18.63 -15.61 5.65
CA ILE A 266 -19.25 -15.63 4.32
C ILE A 266 -20.73 -15.97 4.47
N VAL A 267 -21.60 -15.25 3.77
CA VAL A 267 -23.04 -15.55 3.78
C VAL A 267 -23.28 -16.93 3.14
N PRO A 268 -24.04 -17.84 3.79
CA PRO A 268 -24.32 -19.16 3.23
C PRO A 268 -24.89 -19.07 1.82
N THR A 269 -24.19 -19.70 0.87
CA THR A 269 -24.44 -19.60 -0.56
C THR A 269 -24.51 -21.00 -1.16
N ILE A 270 -25.70 -21.37 -1.63
CA ILE A 270 -26.03 -22.67 -2.23
C ILE A 270 -25.80 -22.59 -3.74
N LEU A 271 -25.07 -23.57 -4.26
CA LEU A 271 -24.72 -23.66 -5.67
C LEU A 271 -25.77 -24.43 -6.48
N PRO A 272 -25.97 -24.08 -7.76
CA PRO A 272 -26.78 -24.89 -8.67
C PRO A 272 -26.30 -26.33 -8.75
N GLY A 273 -27.25 -27.28 -8.72
CA GLY A 273 -26.98 -28.73 -8.77
C GLY A 273 -26.32 -29.34 -7.54
N SER A 274 -26.06 -28.57 -6.47
CA SER A 274 -25.38 -29.07 -5.28
C SER A 274 -26.29 -29.92 -4.37
N PRO A 275 -25.72 -30.73 -3.46
CA PRO A 275 -26.50 -31.48 -2.47
C PRO A 275 -27.39 -30.58 -1.60
N GLU A 276 -26.90 -29.40 -1.20
CA GLU A 276 -27.61 -28.42 -0.38
C GLU A 276 -28.82 -27.85 -1.12
N LEU A 277 -28.75 -27.71 -2.46
CA LEU A 277 -29.91 -27.33 -3.27
C LEU A 277 -30.99 -28.41 -3.24
N LYS A 278 -30.60 -29.69 -3.32
CA LYS A 278 -31.55 -30.81 -3.26
C LYS A 278 -32.27 -30.86 -1.91
N GLU A 279 -31.53 -30.62 -0.83
CA GLU A 279 -32.09 -30.51 0.52
C GLU A 279 -33.06 -29.32 0.61
N LEU A 280 -32.67 -28.15 0.10
CA LEU A 280 -33.55 -26.98 0.09
C LEU A 280 -34.85 -27.23 -0.69
N ILE A 281 -34.79 -27.94 -1.81
CA ILE A 281 -35.97 -28.34 -2.60
C ILE A 281 -36.88 -29.26 -1.76
N GLN A 282 -36.31 -30.25 -1.09
CA GLN A 282 -37.06 -31.18 -0.25
C GLN A 282 -37.75 -30.46 0.91
N ILE A 283 -37.04 -29.56 1.60
CA ILE A 283 -37.62 -28.78 2.70
C ILE A 283 -38.68 -27.82 2.18
N SER A 284 -38.45 -27.17 1.03
CA SER A 284 -39.43 -26.25 0.41
C SER A 284 -40.74 -26.95 0.00
N HIS A 285 -40.71 -28.24 -0.32
CA HIS A 285 -41.94 -29.02 -0.56
C HIS A 285 -42.76 -29.28 0.71
N SER A 286 -42.12 -29.32 1.88
CA SER A 286 -42.74 -29.72 3.15
C SER A 286 -43.02 -28.58 4.12
N GLY A 287 -42.32 -27.44 3.96
CA GLY A 287 -42.37 -26.31 4.87
C GLY A 287 -42.97 -25.06 4.22
N SER A 288 -43.98 -24.47 4.88
CA SER A 288 -44.49 -23.15 4.49
C SER A 288 -43.46 -22.07 4.82
N ARG A 289 -43.29 -21.08 3.92
CA ARG A 289 -42.45 -19.87 4.09
C ARG A 289 -40.93 -20.07 4.14
N VAL A 290 -40.42 -21.26 3.82
CA VAL A 290 -38.96 -21.52 3.71
C VAL A 290 -38.28 -20.53 2.77
N LYS A 291 -38.95 -20.17 1.67
CA LYS A 291 -38.46 -19.20 0.67
C LYS A 291 -38.17 -17.83 1.25
N ASP A 292 -38.89 -17.39 2.29
CA ASP A 292 -38.80 -16.02 2.82
C ASP A 292 -37.40 -15.72 3.38
N ASP A 293 -36.65 -16.76 3.72
CA ASP A 293 -35.30 -16.66 4.25
C ASP A 293 -34.19 -16.70 3.19
N TYR A 294 -34.54 -16.71 1.91
CA TYR A 294 -33.57 -16.82 0.82
C TYR A 294 -33.76 -15.75 -0.25
N ILE A 295 -32.67 -15.53 -0.98
CA ILE A 295 -32.63 -14.68 -2.17
C ILE A 295 -31.94 -15.43 -3.31
N LEU A 296 -32.37 -15.17 -4.55
CA LEU A 296 -31.62 -15.54 -5.73
C LEU A 296 -30.82 -14.34 -6.22
N LYS A 297 -29.53 -14.56 -6.51
CA LYS A 297 -28.67 -13.55 -7.15
C LYS A 297 -28.08 -14.10 -8.44
N LEU A 298 -28.07 -13.29 -9.50
CA LEU A 298 -27.33 -13.63 -10.71
C LEU A 298 -25.82 -13.76 -10.42
N THR A 299 -25.15 -14.74 -11.01
CA THR A 299 -23.74 -15.05 -10.75
C THR A 299 -22.79 -13.91 -11.11
N SER A 300 -23.03 -13.23 -12.23
CA SER A 300 -22.12 -12.23 -12.83
C SER A 300 -22.63 -10.78 -12.78
N SER A 301 -23.80 -10.53 -12.17
CA SER A 301 -24.36 -9.17 -12.09
C SER A 301 -23.72 -8.34 -10.95
N GLY A 302 -23.80 -7.02 -11.04
CA GLY A 302 -23.45 -6.11 -9.95
C GLY A 302 -24.60 -5.16 -9.61
N LYS A 303 -24.39 -4.25 -8.65
CA LYS A 303 -25.33 -3.16 -8.29
C LYS A 303 -26.73 -3.65 -7.87
N GLY A 304 -26.86 -4.89 -7.39
CA GLY A 304 -28.14 -5.49 -6.99
C GLY A 304 -29.07 -5.85 -8.15
N LYS A 305 -28.63 -5.77 -9.40
CA LYS A 305 -29.47 -6.06 -10.57
C LYS A 305 -29.86 -7.54 -10.61
N GLY A 306 -31.16 -7.79 -10.71
CA GLY A 306 -31.74 -9.14 -10.86
C GLY A 306 -31.77 -9.95 -9.56
N ILE A 307 -31.74 -9.30 -8.39
CA ILE A 307 -31.98 -10.01 -7.13
C ILE A 307 -33.48 -10.33 -7.02
N ILE A 308 -33.80 -11.58 -6.71
CA ILE A 308 -35.16 -12.02 -6.41
C ILE A 308 -35.20 -12.39 -4.94
N PHE A 309 -36.08 -11.75 -4.17
CA PHE A 309 -36.31 -12.15 -2.79
C PHE A 309 -37.39 -13.22 -2.74
N GLY A 310 -37.19 -14.27 -1.95
CA GLY A 310 -38.22 -15.31 -1.83
C GLY A 310 -39.55 -14.77 -1.27
N THR A 311 -39.51 -13.70 -0.47
CA THR A 311 -40.70 -12.98 -0.01
C THR A 311 -41.55 -12.39 -1.14
N ASP A 312 -40.95 -12.14 -2.30
CA ASP A 312 -41.57 -11.39 -3.40
C ASP A 312 -42.15 -12.32 -4.49
N VAL A 313 -42.02 -13.64 -4.31
CA VAL A 313 -42.53 -14.66 -5.23
C VAL A 313 -43.45 -15.65 -4.52
N SER A 314 -44.35 -16.28 -5.25
CA SER A 314 -45.19 -17.37 -4.76
C SER A 314 -44.40 -18.67 -4.52
N ASP A 315 -44.97 -19.60 -3.77
CA ASP A 315 -44.36 -20.91 -3.52
C ASP A 315 -44.17 -21.71 -4.83
N ASP A 316 -45.12 -21.64 -5.76
CA ASP A 316 -45.03 -22.30 -7.07
C ASP A 316 -43.91 -21.70 -7.94
N GLU A 317 -43.80 -20.37 -7.98
CA GLU A 317 -42.70 -19.68 -8.68
C GLU A 317 -41.35 -20.01 -8.05
N TRP A 318 -41.25 -20.03 -6.72
CA TRP A 318 -40.06 -20.43 -6.00
C TRP A 318 -39.61 -21.85 -6.36
N MET A 319 -40.54 -22.81 -6.36
CA MET A 319 -40.25 -24.19 -6.76
C MET A 319 -39.85 -24.29 -8.22
N GLY A 320 -40.46 -23.50 -9.11
CA GLY A 320 -40.06 -23.38 -10.51
C GLY A 320 -38.62 -22.89 -10.67
N LEU A 321 -38.23 -21.87 -9.90
CA LEU A 321 -36.86 -21.33 -9.88
C LEU A 321 -35.85 -22.36 -9.39
N LEU A 322 -36.12 -23.03 -8.25
CA LEU A 322 -35.23 -24.08 -7.72
C LEU A 322 -35.11 -25.30 -8.66
N GLY A 323 -36.23 -25.69 -9.29
CA GLY A 323 -36.25 -26.76 -10.29
C GLY A 323 -35.41 -26.41 -11.52
N GLY A 324 -35.37 -25.13 -11.92
CA GLY A 324 -34.48 -24.63 -12.96
C GLY A 324 -32.99 -24.79 -12.61
N LEU A 325 -32.63 -24.52 -11.35
CA LEU A 325 -31.25 -24.65 -10.85
C LEU A 325 -30.79 -26.09 -10.62
N SER A 326 -31.73 -27.04 -10.62
CA SER A 326 -31.43 -28.47 -10.49
C SER A 326 -30.98 -29.12 -11.80
N LYS A 327 -31.27 -28.48 -12.95
CA LYS A 327 -30.87 -28.98 -14.27
C LYS A 327 -29.39 -28.70 -14.52
N GLN A 328 -28.73 -29.60 -15.25
CA GLN A 328 -27.36 -29.41 -15.71
C GLN A 328 -27.28 -28.12 -16.54
N PHE A 329 -26.27 -27.28 -16.25
CA PHE A 329 -26.11 -25.91 -16.74
C PHE A 329 -26.52 -25.75 -18.22
N VAL A 330 -27.60 -25.01 -18.47
CA VAL A 330 -27.93 -24.46 -19.79
C VAL A 330 -27.58 -22.98 -19.75
N SER A 331 -26.72 -22.55 -20.68
CA SER A 331 -26.23 -21.17 -20.78
C SER A 331 -27.38 -20.16 -20.70
N GLY A 332 -27.36 -19.26 -19.72
CA GLY A 332 -28.22 -18.06 -19.69
C GLY A 332 -29.09 -17.84 -18.44
N SER A 333 -29.26 -18.82 -17.55
CA SER A 333 -29.92 -18.60 -16.24
C SER A 333 -29.02 -19.07 -15.11
N ASN A 334 -28.26 -18.12 -14.59
CA ASN A 334 -27.14 -18.34 -13.67
C ASN A 334 -27.46 -17.67 -12.34
N TYR A 335 -28.30 -18.29 -11.51
CA TYR A 335 -28.52 -17.82 -10.14
C TYR A 335 -27.73 -18.66 -9.15
N ILE A 336 -27.34 -18.04 -8.04
CA ILE A 336 -27.07 -18.74 -6.77
C ILE A 336 -28.24 -18.50 -5.84
N VAL A 337 -28.45 -19.42 -4.90
CA VAL A 337 -29.38 -19.19 -3.78
C VAL A 337 -28.52 -18.78 -2.58
N GLN A 338 -28.83 -17.65 -1.95
CA GLN A 338 -28.09 -17.16 -0.78
C GLN A 338 -29.06 -16.93 0.37
N ARG A 339 -28.61 -17.16 1.60
CA ARG A 339 -29.42 -16.84 2.79
C ARG A 339 -29.69 -15.33 2.85
N LEU A 340 -30.92 -14.96 3.14
CA LEU A 340 -31.30 -13.56 3.38
C LEU A 340 -30.74 -13.14 4.75
N ILE A 341 -29.93 -12.09 4.77
CA ILE A 341 -29.44 -11.49 6.02
C ILE A 341 -30.44 -10.43 6.50
N THR A 342 -30.96 -10.63 7.72
CA THR A 342 -31.72 -9.60 8.43
C THR A 342 -30.75 -8.59 9.02
N GLN A 343 -30.67 -7.41 8.41
CA GLN A 343 -29.73 -6.37 8.83
C GLN A 343 -30.30 -5.50 9.95
N PRO A 344 -29.47 -5.09 10.94
CA PRO A 344 -29.83 -3.99 11.81
C PRO A 344 -29.86 -2.67 11.02
N LYS A 345 -30.67 -1.73 11.49
CA LYS A 345 -30.69 -0.37 10.96
C LYS A 345 -29.80 0.53 11.79
N PHE A 346 -29.12 1.45 11.11
CA PHE A 346 -28.15 2.35 11.68
C PHE A 346 -28.62 3.80 11.53
N ASP A 347 -28.33 4.60 12.54
CA ASP A 347 -28.46 6.04 12.47
C ASP A 347 -27.36 6.60 11.56
N VAL A 348 -27.76 7.11 10.40
CA VAL A 348 -26.86 7.65 9.37
C VAL A 348 -27.23 9.09 9.05
N ILE A 349 -26.24 9.91 8.72
CA ILE A 349 -26.45 11.26 8.21
C ILE A 349 -26.21 11.23 6.71
N VAL A 350 -27.24 11.54 5.93
CA VAL A 350 -27.18 11.58 4.47
C VAL A 350 -27.60 12.96 3.96
N SER A 351 -27.14 13.34 2.78
CA SER A 351 -27.56 14.59 2.14
C SER A 351 -28.97 14.44 1.57
N SER A 352 -29.84 15.40 1.85
CA SER A 352 -31.15 15.53 1.22
C SER A 352 -31.02 16.04 -0.23
N LYS A 353 -32.14 16.07 -0.96
CA LYS A 353 -32.18 16.59 -2.35
C LYS A 353 -31.76 18.06 -2.45
N ASP A 354 -31.96 18.86 -1.40
CA ASP A 354 -31.55 20.26 -1.29
C ASP A 354 -30.16 20.43 -0.64
N GLY A 355 -29.40 19.35 -0.44
CA GLY A 355 -28.02 19.38 0.05
C GLY A 355 -27.88 19.49 1.57
N ARG A 356 -28.98 19.42 2.33
CA ARG A 356 -28.96 19.52 3.79
C ARG A 356 -28.69 18.16 4.43
N PRO A 357 -27.92 18.09 5.53
CA PRO A 357 -27.75 16.85 6.25
C PRO A 357 -29.06 16.45 6.94
N VAL A 358 -29.50 15.21 6.71
CA VAL A 358 -30.69 14.62 7.33
C VAL A 358 -30.32 13.30 7.98
N LYS A 359 -30.78 13.12 9.23
CA LYS A 359 -30.65 11.84 9.94
C LYS A 359 -31.68 10.84 9.40
N GLN A 360 -31.21 9.66 8.99
CA GLN A 360 -32.04 8.54 8.57
C GLN A 360 -31.68 7.29 9.37
N HIS A 361 -32.59 6.31 9.35
CA HIS A 361 -32.42 5.04 10.05
C HIS A 361 -32.50 3.89 9.04
N ASN A 362 -31.35 3.53 8.48
CA ASN A 362 -31.22 2.75 7.24
C ASN A 362 -30.32 1.52 7.40
N ASN A 363 -30.41 0.58 6.47
CA ASN A 363 -29.44 -0.50 6.34
C ASN A 363 -28.08 0.05 5.91
N LEU A 364 -27.01 -0.70 6.20
CA LEU A 364 -25.64 -0.31 5.92
C LEU A 364 -24.85 -1.47 5.32
N VAL A 365 -24.28 -1.25 4.14
CA VAL A 365 -23.38 -2.20 3.48
C VAL A 365 -21.96 -1.66 3.56
N GLY A 366 -21.09 -2.38 4.25
CA GLY A 366 -19.67 -2.06 4.32
C GLY A 366 -18.89 -2.70 3.18
N THR A 367 -17.72 -2.15 2.89
CA THR A 367 -16.80 -2.71 1.90
C THR A 367 -15.37 -2.59 2.40
N PHE A 368 -14.46 -3.45 1.92
CA PHE A 368 -13.02 -3.29 2.15
C PHE A 368 -12.23 -3.55 0.88
N MET A 369 -11.02 -3.00 0.82
CA MET A 369 -10.20 -2.94 -0.38
C MET A 369 -9.10 -4.00 -0.34
N MET A 370 -9.03 -4.83 -1.38
CA MET A 370 -7.94 -5.77 -1.60
C MET A 370 -7.27 -5.48 -2.95
N ALA A 371 -5.96 -5.35 -2.95
CA ALA A 371 -5.17 -5.11 -4.16
C ALA A 371 -3.87 -5.90 -4.09
N ASP A 372 -3.63 -6.73 -5.10
CA ASP A 372 -2.50 -7.67 -5.20
C ASP A 372 -2.27 -8.58 -3.98
N GLY A 373 -3.37 -8.94 -3.28
CA GLY A 373 -3.32 -9.72 -2.05
C GLY A 373 -3.10 -8.90 -0.77
N GLN A 374 -2.97 -7.57 -0.87
CA GLN A 374 -2.88 -6.68 0.29
C GLN A 374 -4.23 -6.09 0.68
N HIS A 375 -4.51 -6.05 1.97
CA HIS A 375 -5.64 -5.32 2.53
C HIS A 375 -5.29 -3.84 2.69
N LEU A 376 -6.11 -2.95 2.11
CA LEU A 376 -5.90 -1.50 2.08
C LEU A 376 -6.86 -0.73 3.00
N GLY A 377 -7.66 -1.44 3.80
CA GLY A 377 -8.62 -0.86 4.75
C GLY A 377 -10.07 -0.92 4.26
N THR A 378 -10.98 -0.48 5.14
CA THR A 378 -12.41 -0.36 4.84
C THR A 378 -12.66 0.76 3.84
N ALA A 379 -13.32 0.44 2.74
CA ALA A 379 -13.67 1.39 1.70
C ALA A 379 -14.96 2.17 2.04
N CYS A 380 -15.66 2.66 1.03
CA CYS A 380 -16.95 3.31 1.21
C CYS A 380 -18.00 2.38 1.84
N TRP A 381 -18.86 3.00 2.63
CA TRP A 381 -20.10 2.45 3.12
C TRP A 381 -21.23 2.91 2.22
N ARG A 382 -22.23 2.05 2.02
CA ARG A 382 -23.46 2.41 1.29
C ARG A 382 -24.66 2.24 2.19
N THR A 383 -25.59 3.17 2.09
CA THR A 383 -26.82 3.16 2.88
C THR A 383 -28.02 3.56 2.02
N GLY A 384 -29.20 3.09 2.37
CA GLY A 384 -30.43 3.43 1.67
C GLY A 384 -31.68 3.00 2.43
N PRO A 385 -32.83 3.62 2.14
CA PRO A 385 -34.10 3.28 2.79
C PRO A 385 -34.66 1.93 2.32
N GLU A 386 -34.20 1.43 1.17
CA GLU A 386 -34.64 0.17 0.57
C GLU A 386 -33.79 -1.04 0.99
N ARG A 387 -34.24 -2.24 0.63
CA ARG A 387 -33.54 -3.51 0.88
C ARG A 387 -32.20 -3.61 0.14
N ILE A 388 -32.06 -2.90 -0.98
CA ILE A 388 -30.84 -2.85 -1.81
C ILE A 388 -30.22 -1.46 -1.70
N CYS A 389 -29.08 -1.34 -1.02
CA CYS A 389 -28.40 -0.05 -0.80
C CYS A 389 -27.52 0.38 -1.99
N ALA A 390 -27.98 0.18 -3.22
CA ALA A 390 -27.22 0.59 -4.40
C ALA A 390 -27.40 2.09 -4.68
N ILE A 391 -26.31 2.80 -4.98
CA ILE A 391 -26.34 4.25 -5.31
C ILE A 391 -27.29 4.52 -6.50
N SER A 392 -27.31 3.61 -7.47
CA SER A 392 -28.20 3.69 -8.64
C SER A 392 -29.70 3.58 -8.31
N HIS A 393 -30.06 3.18 -7.08
CA HIS A 393 -31.43 3.06 -6.58
C HIS A 393 -31.74 4.11 -5.50
N GLY A 394 -31.04 5.25 -5.52
CA GLY A 394 -31.25 6.32 -4.54
C GLY A 394 -30.55 6.10 -3.20
N GLY A 395 -29.66 5.11 -3.10
CA GLY A 395 -28.76 4.96 -1.97
C GLY A 395 -27.68 6.06 -1.92
N ALA A 396 -27.17 6.34 -0.72
CA ALA A 396 -26.04 7.22 -0.50
C ALA A 396 -24.77 6.41 -0.24
N TRP A 397 -23.61 7.00 -0.51
CA TRP A 397 -22.33 6.46 -0.08
C TRP A 397 -21.64 7.43 0.88
N MET A 398 -20.78 6.89 1.74
CA MET A 398 -20.03 7.66 2.73
C MET A 398 -18.70 6.97 3.05
N CYS A 399 -17.73 7.73 3.54
CA CYS A 399 -16.50 7.19 4.12
C CYS A 399 -16.59 7.28 5.65
N SER A 400 -15.99 6.32 6.35
CA SER A 400 -16.01 6.29 7.81
C SER A 400 -14.84 7.05 8.42
N LEU A 401 -15.09 7.68 9.57
CA LEU A 401 -14.06 8.07 10.52
C LEU A 401 -14.21 7.21 11.77
N VAL A 402 -13.11 6.89 12.41
CA VAL A 402 -13.08 6.09 13.64
C VAL A 402 -12.61 6.94 14.81
N ARG A 403 -13.07 6.66 16.02
CA ARG A 403 -12.57 7.34 17.21
C ARG A 403 -11.14 6.89 17.50
N ASP A 404 -10.28 7.81 17.90
CA ASP A 404 -8.87 7.56 18.22
C ASP A 404 -8.66 6.38 19.18
N ALA A 405 -9.51 6.27 20.22
CA ALA A 405 -9.45 5.18 21.20
C ALA A 405 -9.67 3.78 20.58
N ASN A 406 -10.34 3.69 19.44
CA ASN A 406 -10.60 2.44 18.72
C ASN A 406 -9.57 2.19 17.59
N TYR A 407 -8.74 3.18 17.26
CA TYR A 407 -7.80 3.12 16.15
C TYR A 407 -6.66 2.12 16.41
N ALA A 408 -6.12 2.08 17.63
CA ALA A 408 -5.03 1.19 18.01
C ALA A 408 -5.39 -0.31 17.83
N THR A 409 -6.62 -0.69 18.20
CA THR A 409 -7.15 -2.04 18.03
C THR A 409 -7.28 -2.42 16.55
N MET A 410 -7.73 -1.50 15.69
CA MET A 410 -7.82 -1.74 14.24
C MET A 410 -6.45 -1.82 13.55
N ALA A 411 -5.52 -0.95 13.94
CA ALA A 411 -4.16 -0.93 13.41
C ALA A 411 -3.37 -2.21 13.78
N ALA A 412 -3.63 -2.80 14.95
CA ALA A 412 -3.06 -4.08 15.36
C ALA A 412 -3.58 -5.25 14.49
N THR A 413 -4.88 -5.31 14.21
CA THR A 413 -5.49 -6.35 13.36
C THR A 413 -5.03 -6.25 11.91
N ALA A 414 -4.87 -5.04 11.37
CA ALA A 414 -4.33 -4.82 10.02
C ALA A 414 -2.84 -5.20 9.88
N LYS A 415 -2.07 -5.18 10.98
CA LYS A 415 -0.69 -5.70 11.03
C LYS A 415 -0.66 -7.23 11.05
N PHE A 416 -1.60 -7.88 11.75
CA PHE A 416 -1.71 -9.34 11.81
C PHE A 416 -2.00 -9.98 10.43
N SER A 417 -2.83 -9.34 9.59
CA SER A 417 -3.11 -9.86 8.24
C SER A 417 -1.93 -9.73 7.25
N ARG A 418 -0.89 -8.97 7.59
CA ARG A 418 0.33 -8.87 6.77
C ARG A 418 1.30 -10.03 7.04
N GLN A 419 1.20 -10.69 8.20
CA GLN A 419 2.04 -11.85 8.54
C GLN A 419 1.51 -13.16 7.93
N SER A 420 0.20 -13.27 7.65
CA SER A 420 -0.40 -14.50 7.11
C SER A 420 -0.30 -14.65 5.59
N THR A 421 0.01 -13.58 4.84
CA THR A 421 0.21 -13.65 3.38
C THR A 421 1.64 -13.95 2.95
N GLU A 422 2.58 -14.10 3.90
CA GLU A 422 3.96 -14.53 3.66
C GLU A 422 4.13 -16.05 3.82
N PHE A 423 3.34 -16.85 3.09
CA PHE A 423 3.74 -18.23 2.82
C PHE A 423 4.74 -18.26 1.66
N SER A 424 5.96 -17.80 1.94
CA SER A 424 7.24 -18.39 1.49
C SER A 424 8.42 -17.54 1.95
N GLY A 425 9.15 -18.04 2.96
CA GLY A 425 10.57 -17.73 3.17
C GLY A 425 10.91 -16.66 4.21
N TYR A 426 11.16 -17.12 5.44
CA TYR A 426 12.02 -16.50 6.47
C TYR A 426 11.62 -15.13 7.07
N GLY A 427 11.09 -15.18 8.30
CA GLY A 427 11.63 -14.40 9.42
C GLY A 427 10.88 -13.13 9.85
N THR A 428 10.35 -13.15 11.08
CA THR A 428 9.84 -12.01 11.84
C THR A 428 10.91 -10.96 12.20
N SER A 429 10.70 -9.66 11.93
CA SER A 429 10.99 -8.51 12.84
C SER A 429 10.53 -7.17 12.22
N SER A 430 10.50 -6.10 13.01
CA SER A 430 10.35 -4.68 12.59
C SER A 430 11.33 -4.27 11.47
N ASP A 431 11.01 -4.55 10.20
CA ASP A 431 11.99 -4.38 9.12
C ASP A 431 12.09 -2.95 8.57
N VAL A 432 13.31 -2.40 8.66
CA VAL A 432 13.76 -1.24 7.87
C VAL A 432 13.54 -1.57 6.39
N PRO A 433 12.94 -0.68 5.57
CA PRO A 433 12.68 -0.96 4.17
C PRO A 433 13.99 -1.26 3.44
N ARG A 434 13.99 -2.35 2.67
CA ARG A 434 15.15 -2.84 1.92
C ARG A 434 14.84 -2.97 0.43
N ILE A 435 15.82 -2.65 -0.41
CA ILE A 435 15.78 -2.95 -1.84
C ILE A 435 17.12 -3.52 -2.31
N ILE A 436 17.10 -4.30 -3.38
CA ILE A 436 18.29 -4.76 -4.10
C ILE A 436 18.36 -4.01 -5.42
N VAL A 437 19.55 -3.53 -5.78
CA VAL A 437 19.79 -2.74 -6.99
C VAL A 437 20.78 -3.49 -7.85
N SER A 438 20.39 -3.75 -9.09
CA SER A 438 21.17 -4.58 -10.00
C SER A 438 22.03 -3.76 -10.96
N ASN A 439 21.70 -2.49 -11.20
CA ASN A 439 22.45 -1.64 -12.13
C ASN A 439 22.72 -0.25 -11.55
N LEU A 440 23.83 0.35 -11.96
CA LEU A 440 24.20 1.72 -11.58
C LEU A 440 23.15 2.74 -12.05
N ASP A 441 22.65 2.59 -13.27
CA ASP A 441 21.67 3.49 -13.91
C ASP A 441 20.35 3.61 -13.13
N ASP A 442 20.05 2.67 -12.23
CA ASP A 442 18.88 2.74 -11.35
C ASP A 442 18.92 4.01 -10.48
N ALA A 443 20.11 4.51 -10.10
CA ALA A 443 20.29 5.76 -9.36
C ALA A 443 19.70 7.00 -10.07
N GLN A 444 19.54 6.94 -11.39
CA GLN A 444 18.95 8.00 -12.21
C GLN A 444 17.54 7.67 -12.68
N ASN A 445 17.07 6.45 -12.43
CA ASN A 445 15.71 6.04 -12.76
C ASN A 445 14.72 6.70 -11.80
N ILE A 446 13.85 7.55 -12.34
CA ILE A 446 12.86 8.33 -11.58
C ILE A 446 12.03 7.48 -10.61
N MET A 447 11.69 6.23 -10.94
CA MET A 447 10.87 5.40 -10.05
C MET A 447 11.61 4.82 -8.89
N HIS A 448 12.83 4.41 -9.17
CA HIS A 448 13.73 3.93 -8.17
C HIS A 448 13.99 5.05 -7.14
N VAL A 449 14.26 6.26 -7.64
CA VAL A 449 14.42 7.48 -6.83
C VAL A 449 13.13 7.83 -6.07
N ASN A 450 11.96 7.78 -6.71
CA ASN A 450 10.66 7.99 -6.06
C ASN A 450 10.41 7.00 -4.92
N THR A 451 10.77 5.74 -5.12
CA THR A 451 10.60 4.67 -4.11
C THR A 451 11.48 4.94 -2.89
N ILE A 452 12.72 5.37 -3.14
CA ILE A 452 13.66 5.73 -2.07
C ILE A 452 13.20 6.98 -1.31
N ASP A 453 12.77 8.04 -2.02
CA ASP A 453 12.21 9.23 -1.36
C ASP A 453 10.99 8.87 -0.52
N ALA A 454 10.03 8.11 -1.08
CA ALA A 454 8.85 7.69 -0.35
C ALA A 454 9.20 6.91 0.93
N ALA A 455 10.20 6.02 0.86
CA ALA A 455 10.71 5.31 2.03
C ALA A 455 11.35 6.27 3.06
N LEU A 456 12.15 7.24 2.62
CA LEU A 456 12.76 8.25 3.49
C LEU A 456 11.71 9.17 4.13
N GLN A 457 10.69 9.62 3.41
CA GLN A 457 9.63 10.46 3.98
C GLN A 457 8.80 9.69 5.01
N LYS A 458 8.47 8.43 4.72
CA LYS A 458 7.59 7.59 5.53
C LYS A 458 8.29 6.98 6.75
N HIS A 459 9.46 6.38 6.54
CA HIS A 459 10.20 5.63 7.56
C HIS A 459 11.38 6.40 8.13
N GLY A 460 11.91 7.40 7.41
CA GLY A 460 13.11 8.12 7.82
C GLY A 460 14.40 7.30 7.70
N ILE A 461 14.35 6.07 7.18
CA ILE A 461 15.50 5.18 7.05
C ILE A 461 15.26 4.17 5.93
N MET A 462 16.31 3.79 5.20
CA MET A 462 16.26 2.77 4.14
C MET A 462 17.61 2.09 3.93
N ILE A 463 17.60 0.79 3.65
CA ILE A 463 18.79 0.02 3.26
C ILE A 463 18.67 -0.37 1.78
N ILE A 464 19.76 -0.19 1.05
CA ILE A 464 19.88 -0.52 -0.36
C ILE A 464 21.05 -1.49 -0.50
N THR A 465 20.86 -2.64 -1.12
CA THR A 465 21.93 -3.62 -1.38
C THR A 465 22.31 -3.56 -2.84
N LEU A 466 23.57 -3.21 -3.14
CA LEU A 466 24.09 -3.18 -4.49
C LEU A 466 24.52 -4.60 -4.91
N ALA A 467 23.89 -5.13 -5.95
CA ALA A 467 24.26 -6.42 -6.56
C ALA A 467 25.38 -6.27 -7.60
N PHE A 468 26.10 -5.14 -7.57
CA PHE A 468 27.25 -4.82 -8.41
C PHE A 468 28.34 -4.11 -7.60
N PRO A 469 29.63 -4.21 -7.99
CA PRO A 469 30.71 -3.47 -7.34
C PRO A 469 30.58 -1.96 -7.59
N ASP A 470 30.70 -1.16 -6.53
CA ASP A 470 30.72 0.31 -6.62
C ASP A 470 31.78 0.91 -5.66
N PRO A 471 33.08 0.68 -5.89
CA PRO A 471 34.15 1.13 -4.99
C PRO A 471 34.21 2.67 -4.85
N ASP A 472 33.70 3.38 -5.85
CA ASP A 472 33.72 4.85 -5.91
C ASP A 472 32.45 5.48 -5.30
N SER A 473 31.46 4.66 -4.90
CA SER A 473 30.16 5.13 -4.40
C SER A 473 29.40 6.00 -5.42
N THR A 474 29.59 5.70 -6.70
CA THR A 474 28.97 6.40 -7.82
C THR A 474 27.44 6.31 -7.73
N TYR A 475 26.91 5.14 -7.36
CA TYR A 475 25.48 4.94 -7.21
C TYR A 475 24.88 5.89 -6.16
N LEU A 476 25.52 5.97 -4.99
CA LEU A 476 25.06 6.82 -3.89
C LEU A 476 25.12 8.31 -4.28
N LEU A 477 26.16 8.72 -5.00
CA LEU A 477 26.29 10.09 -5.46
C LEU A 477 25.18 10.46 -6.47
N GLU A 478 24.99 9.63 -7.49
CA GLU A 478 23.98 9.86 -8.52
C GLU A 478 22.57 9.82 -7.94
N LEU A 479 22.32 8.96 -6.96
CA LEU A 479 21.05 8.88 -6.25
C LEU A 479 20.76 10.18 -5.49
N VAL A 480 21.73 10.72 -4.75
CA VAL A 480 21.54 12.00 -4.04
C VAL A 480 21.28 13.14 -5.02
N GLN A 481 22.00 13.19 -6.14
CA GLN A 481 21.74 14.17 -7.20
C GLN A 481 20.36 13.99 -7.84
N SER A 482 19.87 12.77 -7.99
CA SER A 482 18.52 12.51 -8.50
C SER A 482 17.44 12.89 -7.49
N LEU A 483 17.64 12.62 -6.20
CA LEU A 483 16.74 13.08 -5.14
C LEU A 483 16.66 14.60 -5.08
N GLN A 484 17.78 15.29 -5.30
CA GLN A 484 17.81 16.74 -5.45
C GLN A 484 17.02 17.21 -6.68
N ARG A 485 17.29 16.60 -7.85
CA ARG A 485 16.61 16.94 -9.12
C ARG A 485 15.10 16.71 -9.09
N HIS A 486 14.62 15.71 -8.34
CA HIS A 486 13.24 15.23 -8.45
C HIS A 486 12.39 15.37 -7.18
N HIS A 487 12.97 15.48 -5.98
CA HIS A 487 12.25 15.46 -4.69
C HIS A 487 12.52 16.65 -3.77
N ALA A 488 13.06 17.76 -4.31
CA ALA A 488 13.37 18.98 -3.55
C ALA A 488 14.26 18.72 -2.31
N HIS A 489 15.14 17.73 -2.40
CA HIS A 489 16.26 17.59 -1.47
C HIS A 489 17.29 18.68 -1.79
N GLY A 490 17.91 19.26 -0.77
CA GLY A 490 19.02 20.21 -0.96
C GLY A 490 20.33 19.55 -1.39
N GLU A 491 21.31 20.38 -1.72
CA GLU A 491 22.62 19.99 -2.23
C GLU A 491 23.42 19.07 -1.27
N PRO A 492 24.31 18.21 -1.80
CA PRO A 492 25.33 17.54 -1.01
C PRO A 492 26.25 18.53 -0.29
N LEU A 493 26.59 18.23 0.95
CA LEU A 493 27.46 19.06 1.79
C LEU A 493 28.90 18.59 1.70
N ALA A 494 29.80 19.52 1.38
CA ALA A 494 31.24 19.25 1.46
C ALA A 494 31.66 19.09 2.93
N HIS A 495 32.45 18.08 3.23
CA HIS A 495 32.94 17.83 4.59
C HIS A 495 34.09 18.78 4.98
N SER A 496 34.87 19.23 4.01
CA SER A 496 35.86 20.30 4.14
C SER A 496 36.18 20.88 2.76
N SER A 497 36.90 22.00 2.73
CA SER A 497 37.45 22.58 1.48
C SER A 497 38.40 21.64 0.73
N THR A 498 38.89 20.57 1.37
CA THR A 498 39.89 19.64 0.83
C THR A 498 39.36 18.23 0.57
N ARG A 499 38.16 17.86 1.07
CA ARG A 499 37.66 16.47 1.04
C ARG A 499 36.35 16.24 0.27
N GLY A 500 35.85 17.23 -0.48
CA GLY A 500 34.67 17.03 -1.34
C GLY A 500 33.42 16.57 -0.57
N TRP A 501 32.48 15.92 -1.28
CA TRP A 501 31.20 15.47 -0.69
C TRP A 501 31.29 14.17 0.11
N PHE A 502 32.24 13.30 -0.20
CA PHE A 502 32.39 12.01 0.46
C PHE A 502 33.42 12.05 1.59
N TRP A 503 33.10 11.38 2.68
CA TRP A 503 33.99 11.21 3.82
C TRP A 503 34.27 9.74 4.10
N ASP A 504 35.54 9.34 4.05
CA ASP A 504 35.94 7.99 4.41
C ASP A 504 35.89 7.82 5.94
N VAL A 505 35.02 6.91 6.37
CA VAL A 505 34.86 6.47 7.76
C VAL A 505 35.67 5.18 7.90
N LYS A 506 36.99 5.33 8.05
CA LYS A 506 37.96 4.23 8.19
C LYS A 506 38.84 4.45 9.44
N PRO A 507 39.13 3.40 10.24
CA PRO A 507 40.12 3.49 11.31
C PRO A 507 41.47 3.96 10.78
N THR A 508 42.04 5.01 11.38
CA THR A 508 43.38 5.49 11.06
C THR A 508 44.36 5.22 12.23
N PRO A 509 45.62 4.82 11.96
CA PRO A 509 46.58 4.51 13.03
C PRO A 509 46.90 5.73 13.90
N LYS A 510 46.94 5.55 15.23
CA LYS A 510 47.25 6.60 16.23
C LYS A 510 48.61 7.31 16.03
N THR A 511 49.50 6.77 15.19
CA THR A 511 50.82 7.34 14.86
C THR A 511 50.77 8.46 13.82
N ALA A 512 49.64 8.66 13.14
CA ALA A 512 49.46 9.81 12.27
C ALA A 512 49.03 11.02 13.12
N SER A 513 49.95 11.95 13.37
CA SER A 513 49.69 13.24 14.00
C SER A 513 48.82 14.10 13.08
N ILE A 514 47.54 13.80 13.00
CA ILE A 514 46.53 14.58 12.27
C ILE A 514 45.89 15.53 13.28
N GLU A 515 46.09 16.84 13.11
CA GLU A 515 45.68 17.89 14.06
C GLU A 515 44.16 17.97 14.33
N HIS A 516 43.31 17.21 13.63
CA HIS A 516 41.87 17.17 13.84
C HIS A 516 41.32 15.76 13.52
N HIS A 517 41.42 14.83 14.47
CA HIS A 517 41.00 13.44 14.30
C HIS A 517 39.50 13.27 14.59
N ALA A 518 38.70 12.93 13.57
CA ALA A 518 37.26 12.77 13.76
C ALA A 518 36.96 11.47 14.51
N ARG A 519 36.04 11.50 15.49
CA ARG A 519 35.66 10.30 16.27
C ARG A 519 35.19 9.12 15.40
N SER A 520 34.62 9.40 14.23
CA SER A 520 34.24 8.37 13.26
C SER A 520 35.44 7.59 12.66
N GLU A 521 36.64 8.17 12.68
CA GLU A 521 37.89 7.58 12.22
C GLU A 521 38.66 6.84 13.35
N THR A 522 38.12 6.81 14.58
CA THR A 522 38.68 6.02 15.68
C THR A 522 38.06 4.63 15.76
N MET A 523 38.69 3.72 16.50
CA MET A 523 38.16 2.38 16.79
C MET A 523 37.26 2.33 18.03
N ASP A 524 37.12 3.43 18.77
CA ASP A 524 36.41 3.46 20.05
C ASP A 524 34.88 3.43 19.89
N ASP A 525 34.13 3.25 20.97
CA ASP A 525 32.66 3.41 20.94
C ASP A 525 32.28 4.84 20.49
N PHE A 526 31.27 4.91 19.61
CA PHE A 526 30.61 6.14 19.24
C PHE A 526 29.16 6.12 19.77
N PRO A 527 28.88 6.81 20.89
CA PRO A 527 27.55 6.85 21.49
C PRO A 527 26.48 7.47 20.59
N TRP A 528 25.23 7.47 21.06
CA TRP A 528 24.10 8.08 20.37
C TRP A 528 24.38 9.52 19.92
N HIS A 529 24.19 9.77 18.64
CA HIS A 529 24.31 11.10 18.07
C HIS A 529 23.48 11.26 16.80
N THR A 530 23.33 12.51 16.39
CA THR A 530 22.95 12.94 15.04
C THR A 530 24.14 13.61 14.38
N ASP A 531 24.25 13.50 13.07
CA ASP A 531 25.34 14.09 12.30
C ASP A 531 25.27 15.63 12.31
N CYS A 532 26.43 16.28 12.49
CA CYS A 532 26.55 17.75 12.56
C CYS A 532 25.57 18.42 13.53
N SER A 533 25.27 17.82 14.68
CA SER A 533 24.34 18.39 15.68
C SER A 533 24.69 19.81 16.15
N TYR A 534 25.97 20.18 16.07
CA TYR A 534 26.51 21.52 16.36
C TYR A 534 26.28 22.57 15.27
N ALA A 535 25.88 22.18 14.06
CA ALA A 535 25.68 23.11 12.97
C ALA A 535 24.40 23.94 13.17
N LEU A 536 24.39 25.18 12.69
CA LEU A 536 23.16 25.99 12.63
C LEU A 536 22.12 25.32 11.73
N GLU A 537 22.59 24.83 10.57
CA GLU A 537 21.80 24.10 9.58
C GLU A 537 22.32 22.66 9.46
N PRO A 538 21.95 21.75 10.38
CA PRO A 538 22.35 20.36 10.27
C PRO A 538 21.76 19.73 8.99
N PRO A 539 22.46 18.74 8.39
CA PRO A 539 21.91 17.99 7.25
C PRO A 539 20.63 17.29 7.68
N LYS A 540 19.59 17.38 6.85
CA LYS A 540 18.36 16.61 7.06
C LYS A 540 18.61 15.12 6.84
N PHE A 541 19.49 14.75 5.92
CA PHE A 541 19.78 13.36 5.60
C PHE A 541 21.28 13.07 5.53
N PHE A 542 21.63 11.81 5.81
CA PHE A 542 22.95 11.28 5.48
C PHE A 542 22.87 9.86 4.96
N GLY A 543 23.92 9.45 4.26
CA GLY A 543 24.07 8.14 3.65
C GLY A 543 25.40 7.49 4.04
N LEU A 544 25.40 6.18 4.22
CA LEU A 544 26.59 5.36 4.50
C LEU A 544 26.67 4.22 3.49
N HIS A 545 27.71 4.21 2.66
CA HIS A 545 28.06 3.09 1.82
C HIS A 545 29.09 2.20 2.52
N VAL A 546 28.76 0.93 2.73
CA VAL A 546 29.64 -0.08 3.31
C VAL A 546 30.54 -0.67 2.23
N LEU A 547 31.76 -0.16 2.12
CA LEU A 547 32.77 -0.70 1.20
C LEU A 547 33.43 -1.95 1.80
N GLN A 548 33.67 -1.94 3.11
CA GLN A 548 34.18 -3.05 3.90
C GLN A 548 33.52 -3.06 5.29
N ALA A 549 32.64 -4.04 5.52
CA ALA A 549 32.05 -4.30 6.82
C ALA A 549 33.10 -4.82 7.82
N ASP A 550 32.81 -4.67 9.12
CA ASP A 550 33.67 -5.23 10.17
C ASP A 550 33.59 -6.76 10.16
N ARG A 551 34.73 -7.44 10.00
CA ARG A 551 34.80 -8.91 9.98
C ARG A 551 35.11 -9.53 11.34
N CYS A 552 35.35 -8.70 12.35
CA CYS A 552 35.86 -9.10 13.66
C CYS A 552 34.81 -9.00 14.77
N GLY A 553 33.53 -8.83 14.43
CA GLY A 553 32.44 -8.75 15.39
C GLY A 553 32.41 -7.44 16.19
N GLY A 554 32.89 -6.35 15.58
CA GLY A 554 32.75 -4.97 16.06
C GLY A 554 31.97 -4.09 15.07
N GLY A 555 32.02 -2.78 15.25
CA GLY A 555 31.52 -1.78 14.29
C GLY A 555 30.03 -1.89 13.90
N THR A 556 29.22 -2.54 14.73
CA THR A 556 27.76 -2.67 14.59
C THR A 556 27.13 -1.30 14.70
N LEU A 557 26.28 -0.96 13.73
CA LEU A 557 25.54 0.29 13.71
C LEU A 557 24.19 0.08 14.42
N SER A 558 23.97 0.80 15.51
CA SER A 558 22.69 0.81 16.21
C SER A 558 21.92 2.06 15.81
N VAL A 559 20.62 1.92 15.54
CA VAL A 559 19.73 3.04 15.19
C VAL A 559 18.49 3.04 16.08
N LEU A 560 18.03 4.24 16.45
CA LEU A 560 16.92 4.48 17.36
C LEU A 560 16.03 5.59 16.83
N GLN A 561 14.72 5.32 16.71
CA GLN A 561 13.76 6.32 16.25
C GLN A 561 13.46 7.32 17.37
N VAL A 562 13.60 8.61 17.08
CA VAL A 562 13.44 9.69 18.07
C VAL A 562 12.06 9.64 18.71
N ASP A 563 10.99 9.59 17.93
CA ASP A 563 9.62 9.59 18.47
C ASP A 563 9.39 8.46 19.51
N LYS A 564 9.96 7.27 19.28
CA LYS A 564 9.83 6.13 20.22
C LYS A 564 10.53 6.41 21.56
N VAL A 565 11.71 7.03 21.56
CA VAL A 565 12.41 7.32 22.81
C VAL A 565 11.79 8.50 23.56
N LEU A 566 11.21 9.45 22.84
CA LEU A 566 10.53 10.60 23.45
C LEU A 566 9.26 10.21 24.22
N GLU A 567 8.66 9.04 23.95
CA GLU A 567 7.56 8.48 24.76
C GLU A 567 7.99 8.17 26.21
N LEU A 568 9.29 8.01 26.46
CA LEU A 568 9.87 7.76 27.78
C LEU A 568 10.24 9.06 28.53
N VAL A 569 10.05 10.23 27.91
CA VAL A 569 10.43 11.54 28.45
C VAL A 569 9.18 12.33 28.82
N SER A 570 9.20 12.99 29.97
CA SER A 570 8.10 13.81 30.49
C SER A 570 7.78 14.98 29.57
N LYS A 571 6.50 15.39 29.55
CA LYS A 571 6.03 16.49 28.69
C LYS A 571 6.71 17.81 29.06
N GLU A 572 6.99 18.01 30.33
CA GLU A 572 7.72 19.14 30.88
C GLU A 572 9.14 19.19 30.33
N ALA A 573 9.87 18.06 30.38
CA ALA A 573 11.20 17.96 29.81
C ALA A 573 11.19 18.13 28.28
N LEU A 574 10.23 17.55 27.56
CA LEU A 574 10.09 17.74 26.11
C LEU A 574 9.89 19.22 25.75
N LYS A 575 9.08 19.95 26.52
CA LYS A 575 8.89 21.39 26.35
C LYS A 575 10.22 22.12 26.56
N THR A 576 10.92 21.88 27.66
CA THR A 576 12.21 22.53 27.96
C THR A 576 13.29 22.19 26.92
N LEU A 577 13.36 20.94 26.45
CA LEU A 577 14.28 20.51 25.38
C LEU A 577 14.00 21.21 24.04
N SER A 578 12.77 21.72 23.86
CA SER A 578 12.34 22.47 22.68
C SER A 578 12.58 23.98 22.80
N GLU A 579 13.06 24.45 23.95
CA GLU A 579 13.41 25.85 24.20
C GLU A 579 14.89 26.13 23.87
N GLY A 580 15.24 27.39 23.56
CA GLY A 580 16.59 27.82 23.18
C GLY A 580 17.60 27.89 24.34
N ASN A 581 17.52 26.98 25.31
CA ASN A 581 18.26 27.03 26.58
C ASN A 581 19.49 26.10 26.61
N PHE A 582 20.05 25.76 25.43
CA PHE A 582 21.23 24.90 25.33
C PHE A 582 22.31 25.56 24.47
N ARG A 583 23.55 25.55 24.97
CA ARG A 583 24.74 25.87 24.20
C ARG A 583 25.30 24.57 23.63
N ILE A 584 25.36 24.47 22.31
CA ILE A 584 25.86 23.32 21.58
C ILE A 584 27.23 23.68 21.03
N GLU A 585 28.27 23.06 21.57
CA GLU A 585 29.65 23.35 21.26
C GLU A 585 30.08 22.73 19.93
N VAL A 586 30.84 23.47 19.12
CA VAL A 586 31.48 22.90 17.94
C VAL A 586 32.66 22.07 18.42
N PRO A 587 32.71 20.75 18.15
CA PRO A 587 33.82 19.91 18.58
C PRO A 587 35.16 20.44 18.07
N SER A 588 36.23 20.27 18.85
CA SER A 588 37.57 20.76 18.50
C SER A 588 38.10 20.23 17.17
N GLU A 589 37.64 19.05 16.75
CA GLU A 589 37.98 18.44 15.46
C GLU A 589 37.33 19.16 14.25
N PHE A 590 36.39 20.09 14.46
CA PHE A 590 35.65 20.81 13.39
C PHE A 590 35.68 22.34 13.54
N ALA A 591 36.59 22.89 14.33
CA ALA A 591 36.66 24.32 14.60
C ALA A 591 36.96 25.15 13.33
N ASN A 592 36.01 25.98 12.88
CA ASN A 592 36.14 26.81 11.69
C ASN A 592 35.71 28.29 11.88
N GLY A 593 35.71 28.79 13.13
CA GLY A 593 35.42 30.19 13.48
C GLY A 593 34.20 30.36 14.39
N THR A 594 33.14 29.56 14.20
CA THR A 594 32.01 29.48 15.13
C THR A 594 32.34 28.53 16.26
N LYS A 595 32.20 28.97 17.52
CA LYS A 595 32.55 28.15 18.70
C LYS A 595 31.38 27.36 19.27
N SER A 596 30.16 27.87 19.12
CA SER A 596 28.95 27.20 19.61
C SER A 596 27.70 27.81 18.97
N VAL A 597 26.62 27.04 18.96
CA VAL A 597 25.26 27.51 18.62
C VAL A 597 24.42 27.47 19.89
N ILE A 598 23.59 28.50 20.13
CA ILE A 598 22.57 28.47 21.17
C ILE A 598 21.24 28.13 20.53
N GLY A 599 20.56 27.11 21.02
CA GLY A 599 19.31 26.67 20.44
C GLY A 599 18.73 25.44 21.14
N PRO A 600 17.59 24.93 20.64
CA PRO A 600 16.92 23.79 21.24
C PRO A 600 17.55 22.46 20.80
N VAL A 601 17.37 21.43 21.63
CA VAL A 601 17.75 20.03 21.35
C VAL A 601 16.68 19.35 20.51
N LEU A 602 15.41 19.68 20.75
CA LEU A 602 14.26 19.19 20.01
C LEU A 602 13.58 20.33 19.24
N LYS A 603 12.98 20.02 18.09
CA LYS A 603 12.13 20.99 17.40
C LYS A 603 10.96 20.29 16.74
N LEU A 604 9.80 20.95 16.75
CA LEU A 604 8.64 20.51 15.98
C LEU A 604 8.95 20.50 14.48
N VAL A 605 8.47 19.47 13.78
CA VAL A 605 8.51 19.37 12.33
C VAL A 605 7.10 19.59 11.78
N GLY A 606 6.86 20.77 11.19
CA GLY A 606 5.60 21.14 10.51
C GLY A 606 4.98 22.44 11.04
N GLY A 607 4.63 23.36 10.14
CA GLY A 607 3.82 24.53 10.46
C GLY A 607 2.35 24.14 10.61
N ASP A 608 1.68 24.72 11.62
CA ASP A 608 0.24 24.70 11.91
C ASP A 608 -0.58 23.55 11.30
N GLN A 609 -0.80 22.49 12.09
CA GLN A 609 -2.11 21.92 12.48
C GLN A 609 -2.02 20.44 12.87
N VAL A 610 -2.32 20.19 14.15
CA VAL A 610 -2.92 19.01 14.81
C VAL A 610 -2.59 17.60 14.29
N GLY A 611 -1.85 16.87 15.13
CA GLY A 611 -1.64 15.42 15.10
C GLY A 611 -0.25 15.12 15.67
N PHE A 612 -0.17 14.30 16.74
CA PHE A 612 1.05 13.99 17.53
C PHE A 612 2.37 14.60 17.01
N GLN A 613 2.85 15.61 17.75
CA GLN A 613 4.01 16.45 17.42
C GLN A 613 5.22 15.60 17.03
N ARG A 614 5.47 15.43 15.73
CA ARG A 614 6.73 14.82 15.26
C ARG A 614 7.87 15.78 15.57
N MET A 615 8.81 15.32 16.36
CA MET A 615 9.98 16.09 16.76
C MET A 615 11.17 15.67 15.89
N LYS A 616 12.01 16.63 15.51
CA LYS A 616 13.38 16.33 15.11
C LYS A 616 14.32 16.64 16.27
N CYS A 617 15.37 15.84 16.38
CA CYS A 617 16.38 15.97 17.41
C CYS A 617 17.72 16.36 16.79
N ARG A 618 18.49 17.18 17.50
CA ARG A 618 19.94 17.27 17.34
C ARG A 618 20.56 16.77 18.63
N TYR A 619 21.47 15.82 18.55
CA TYR A 619 22.01 15.23 19.78
C TYR A 619 23.45 14.79 19.64
N ARG A 620 24.25 15.10 20.65
CA ARG A 620 25.58 14.54 20.92
C ARG A 620 25.95 14.94 22.36
N ALA A 621 25.91 13.98 23.28
CA ALA A 621 25.91 14.24 24.72
C ALA A 621 27.10 15.10 25.21
N ASP A 622 28.29 14.90 24.65
CA ASP A 622 29.53 15.57 25.07
C ASP A 622 29.61 17.06 24.68
N ILE A 623 28.70 17.56 23.85
CA ILE A 623 28.74 18.95 23.35
C ILE A 623 27.49 19.77 23.66
N ILE A 624 26.47 19.19 24.30
CA ILE A 624 25.27 19.91 24.70
C ILE A 624 25.43 20.37 26.15
N HIS A 625 25.41 21.68 26.34
CA HIS A 625 25.56 22.31 27.65
C HIS A 625 24.28 23.09 28.01
N PRO A 626 23.53 22.66 29.03
CA PRO A 626 22.33 23.37 29.46
C PRO A 626 22.69 24.73 30.06
N LEU A 627 21.83 25.73 29.86
CA LEU A 627 22.02 27.10 30.34
C LEU A 627 21.20 27.43 31.60
N THR A 628 20.27 26.56 31.98
CA THR A 628 19.43 26.69 33.20
C THR A 628 19.32 25.35 33.94
N GLU A 629 18.90 25.37 35.20
CA GLU A 629 18.70 24.15 36.01
C GLU A 629 17.59 23.25 35.42
N GLU A 630 16.54 23.86 34.86
CA GLU A 630 15.46 23.13 34.18
C GLU A 630 15.98 22.44 32.92
N ALA A 631 16.79 23.14 32.12
CA ALA A 631 17.43 22.58 30.93
C ALA A 631 18.36 21.41 31.28
N GLU A 632 19.09 21.53 32.40
CA GLU A 632 19.95 20.45 32.90
C GLU A 632 19.12 19.23 33.32
N SER A 633 18.02 19.44 34.03
CA SER A 633 17.11 18.36 34.41
C SER A 633 16.48 17.66 33.21
N ALA A 634 16.00 18.42 32.23
CA ALA A 634 15.38 17.88 31.03
C ALA A 634 16.39 17.09 30.17
N LEU A 635 17.62 17.56 30.05
CA LEU A 635 18.69 16.84 29.34
C LEU A 635 19.10 15.55 30.06
N ARG A 636 19.16 15.57 31.40
CA ARG A 636 19.40 14.35 32.19
C ARG A 636 18.32 13.30 31.93
N GLU A 637 17.06 13.71 31.89
CA GLU A 637 15.94 12.80 31.61
C GLU A 637 16.04 12.16 30.22
N LEU A 638 16.33 12.95 29.18
CA LEU A 638 16.59 12.44 27.83
C LEU A 638 17.76 11.46 27.81
N ASN A 639 18.86 11.77 28.50
CA ASN A 639 20.03 10.90 28.57
C ASN A 639 19.71 9.56 29.24
N VAL A 640 18.87 9.55 30.29
CA VAL A 640 18.41 8.31 30.93
C VAL A 640 17.56 7.48 29.97
N ALA A 641 16.61 8.11 29.26
CA ALA A 641 15.79 7.42 28.27
C ALA A 641 16.62 6.80 27.14
N LEU A 642 17.63 7.52 26.64
CA LEU A 642 18.57 7.03 25.62
C LEU A 642 19.47 5.90 26.11
N ALA A 643 19.91 5.96 27.37
CA ALA A 643 20.68 4.89 27.99
C ALA A 643 19.82 3.63 28.16
N GLN A 644 18.57 3.78 28.61
CA GLN A 644 17.60 2.69 28.71
C GLN A 644 17.36 2.05 27.34
N ALA A 645 17.10 2.85 26.30
CA ALA A 645 16.92 2.35 24.94
C ALA A 645 18.14 1.62 24.37
N ARG A 646 19.36 1.91 24.86
CA ARG A 646 20.59 1.20 24.47
C ARG A 646 20.75 -0.15 25.17
N MET A 647 20.21 -0.28 26.38
CA MET A 647 20.31 -1.49 27.20
C MET A 647 19.15 -2.44 26.99
N ASP A 648 18.01 -1.93 26.53
CA ASP A 648 16.81 -2.72 26.26
C ASP A 648 17.06 -3.71 25.10
N LYS A 649 16.60 -4.95 25.29
CA LYS A 649 16.64 -6.01 24.26
C LYS A 649 15.34 -6.05 23.44
N ASP A 650 14.35 -5.23 23.79
CA ASP A 650 13.08 -5.10 23.09
C ASP A 650 13.15 -4.07 21.92
N ASP A 651 12.09 -4.06 21.10
CA ASP A 651 11.86 -3.41 19.78
C ASP A 651 12.20 -1.89 19.59
N LEU A 652 12.86 -1.22 20.54
CA LEU A 652 13.21 0.20 20.47
C LEU A 652 14.48 0.48 19.66
N CYS A 653 15.54 -0.32 19.87
CA CYS A 653 16.84 -0.15 19.23
C CYS A 653 17.10 -1.23 18.19
N LEU A 654 17.35 -0.83 16.93
CA LEU A 654 17.70 -1.77 15.88
C LEU A 654 19.22 -1.84 15.73
N ASN A 655 19.78 -3.04 15.96
CA ASN A 655 21.20 -3.31 15.81
C ASN A 655 21.48 -3.88 14.41
N LEU A 656 21.98 -3.04 13.51
CA LEU A 656 22.36 -3.41 12.15
C LEU A 656 23.77 -4.01 12.16
N THR A 657 23.81 -5.34 12.27
CA THR A 657 25.06 -6.12 12.28
C THR A 657 25.73 -6.13 10.90
N PRO A 658 27.03 -6.49 10.80
CA PRO A 658 27.70 -6.70 9.52
C PRO A 658 27.00 -7.70 8.58
N GLN A 659 26.23 -8.64 9.13
CA GLN A 659 25.42 -9.58 8.33
C GLN A 659 24.19 -8.90 7.71
N MET A 660 23.63 -7.88 8.39
CA MET A 660 22.50 -7.10 7.90
C MET A 660 22.91 -5.94 6.98
N LEU A 661 24.17 -5.50 7.09
CA LEU A 661 24.80 -4.48 6.25
C LEU A 661 26.15 -5.01 5.70
N PRO A 662 26.13 -6.02 4.81
CA PRO A 662 27.34 -6.52 4.18
C PRO A 662 27.98 -5.50 3.23
N ASN A 663 29.17 -5.81 2.71
CA ASN A 663 29.81 -5.02 1.66
C ASN A 663 28.85 -4.76 0.48
N GLY A 664 28.85 -3.54 -0.05
CA GLY A 664 27.91 -3.09 -1.08
C GLY A 664 26.55 -2.62 -0.54
N SER A 665 26.38 -2.52 0.78
CA SER A 665 25.15 -1.95 1.38
C SER A 665 25.24 -0.43 1.46
N VAL A 666 24.16 0.26 1.11
CA VAL A 666 23.98 1.71 1.30
C VAL A 666 22.83 1.94 2.26
N LEU A 667 23.10 2.58 3.40
CA LEU A 667 22.08 3.04 4.34
C LEU A 667 21.80 4.52 4.09
N LEU A 668 20.53 4.91 3.97
CA LEU A 668 20.08 6.30 3.93
C LEU A 668 19.21 6.58 5.15
N MET A 669 19.35 7.76 5.77
CA MET A 669 18.63 8.07 7.00
C MET A 669 18.33 9.57 7.17
N ASP A 670 17.15 9.87 7.70
CA ASP A 670 16.73 11.18 8.19
C ASP A 670 17.41 11.42 9.54
N ASN A 671 18.38 12.32 9.51
CA ASN A 671 19.30 12.63 10.59
C ASN A 671 18.60 13.27 11.80
N GLY A 672 17.43 13.89 11.59
CA GLY A 672 16.65 14.50 12.67
C GLY A 672 15.66 13.53 13.33
N LYS A 673 15.21 12.50 12.61
CA LYS A 673 14.24 11.52 13.11
C LYS A 673 14.86 10.27 13.73
N TRP A 674 16.14 10.03 13.46
CA TRP A 674 16.86 8.85 13.93
C TRP A 674 18.17 9.23 14.59
N LEU A 675 18.43 8.63 15.75
CA LEU A 675 19.72 8.62 16.41
C LEU A 675 20.49 7.38 15.96
N HIS A 676 21.82 7.50 15.90
CA HIS A 676 22.67 6.36 15.64
C HIS A 676 23.87 6.29 16.57
N ALA A 677 24.35 5.08 16.79
CA ALA A 677 25.52 4.77 17.59
C ALA A 677 26.31 3.64 16.91
N ARG A 678 27.59 3.52 17.24
CA ARG A 678 28.45 2.46 16.76
C ARG A 678 29.22 1.89 17.94
N ASN A 679 29.17 0.57 18.12
CA ASN A 679 30.07 -0.07 19.08
C ASN A 679 31.54 -0.03 18.61
N GLU A 680 32.45 -0.48 19.47
CA GLU A 680 33.88 -0.55 19.16
C GLU A 680 34.14 -1.27 17.83
N VAL A 681 34.96 -0.67 16.97
CA VAL A 681 35.43 -1.30 15.74
C VAL A 681 36.55 -2.25 16.09
N LYS A 682 36.50 -3.46 15.54
CA LYS A 682 37.53 -4.49 15.78
C LYS A 682 38.32 -4.82 14.52
N ASP A 683 37.79 -4.48 13.35
CA ASP A 683 38.48 -4.62 12.07
C ASP A 683 39.16 -3.30 11.66
N PRO A 684 40.50 -3.20 11.65
CA PRO A 684 41.21 -1.99 11.22
C PRO A 684 40.99 -1.68 9.72
N GLU A 685 40.55 -2.66 8.93
CA GLU A 685 40.22 -2.46 7.51
C GLU A 685 38.75 -2.10 7.27
N ARG A 686 37.93 -1.96 8.32
CA ARG A 686 36.54 -1.52 8.18
C ARG A 686 36.51 -0.17 7.45
N HIS A 687 35.71 -0.08 6.39
CA HIS A 687 35.67 1.10 5.54
C HIS A 687 34.24 1.40 5.10
N LEU A 688 33.73 2.54 5.53
CA LEU A 688 32.47 3.10 5.05
C LEU A 688 32.74 4.44 4.37
N ARG A 689 31.91 4.83 3.42
CA ARG A 689 31.93 6.18 2.83
C ARG A 689 30.63 6.90 3.16
N ARG A 690 30.75 8.10 3.73
CA ARG A 690 29.62 8.91 4.17
C ARG A 690 29.37 10.09 3.23
N ILE A 691 28.10 10.37 2.97
CA ILE A 691 27.63 11.62 2.33
C ILE A 691 26.54 12.25 3.20
N ARG A 692 26.45 13.57 3.20
CA ARG A 692 25.42 14.35 3.90
C ARG A 692 24.81 15.32 2.90
N TRP A 693 23.52 15.58 2.96
CA TRP A 693 22.87 16.52 2.05
C TRP A 693 21.65 17.17 2.70
N ASP A 694 21.09 18.17 2.01
CA ASP A 694 19.88 18.87 2.42
C ASP A 694 20.03 19.54 3.80
N ALA A 695 21.07 20.37 3.96
CA ALA A 695 21.20 21.25 5.13
C ALA A 695 20.00 22.19 5.20
N ARG A 696 19.39 22.25 6.38
CA ARG A 696 18.27 23.15 6.66
C ARG A 696 18.44 23.73 8.04
N GLU A 697 17.99 24.95 8.23
CA GLU A 697 17.83 25.53 9.56
C GLU A 697 17.11 24.51 10.46
N PHE A 698 17.76 24.22 11.59
CA PHE A 698 17.18 23.31 12.56
C PHE A 698 15.92 23.94 13.12
#